data_AF-A0A149UT35-F1
#
_entry.id   AF-A0A149UT35-F1
#
_cell.length_a   1.000
_cell.length_b   1.000
_cell.length_c   1.000
_cell.angle_alpha   90.00
_cell.angle_beta   90.00
_cell.angle_gamma   90.00
#
_symmetry.space_group_name_H-M   'P 1'
#
loop_
_entity.id
_entity.type
_entity.pdbx_description
1 polymer ?
#
loop_
_entity_poly.entity_id
_entity_poly.type
_entity_poly.pdbx_seq_one_letter_code
_entity_poly.pdbx_strand_id
1 'polypeptide(L)'
;NCATEPFRPANFITTALGNATRALLLGGFLVVAVIFLFLFDLRTAAICCATIPLAILIALSLLETLGVTLNAMTLGGLAIAIGEVVDDAVIGVENVTRRLRENRLLVQPASTARVVLDACVEVRSAVVYATFAVIIVFLPVIALPGLSGRLFAPLATAYVLAVMASLAAAVTVVPALCAWLLATPGETRREPPLAGWTARAYERLLARLMRHPRFVIGGMILTTLIGFAALPFLESDFIPDFKEGHLIIHMTAAPGTSLEQSLKLGRQVTEKLRQLPEIRSVAQRVGRASLDEDTYGPHTSEFEVDLNQVDGKASRQIDARVRKALDGFVGASFSVSSFLTMRVNETLSGSSSAVAINIIGDDLDVLDIQANNIVRMLHQIHGATDVRIEAPPGVPELAIRLRPADLERWGLRSADVLRSIHTAWQGETVGQIYERSAAFNVMVRLDDASRNDVASVGFLPLHTVHGNYVPLRAVADIYETNGRYQVSHLGAQRTQTVTANVTGRSAQSFVQDARTAIAKNIKLPLGTYVQFTSAAEAESQSRKELFINSGLAAIAVMILLSIITQGWRNLALILVNLPFAFVGGILAIIVSGTTLTLGATVGFVTLFGITLRNSVMMISHFETLVEREHLTWGVTTALRGARDRVVPVLMTSLVTALGLAPLAVDMNAPGREIEGPMAAVILGGLMTSMILNLFVLPILAVKFGSFSENETGVPETLFK
;
A
#
# COMPACT_ATOMS: atom_id res chain seq x y z
N ASN A 1 -17.99 -6.32 34.39
CA ASN A 1 -16.79 -6.63 33.61
C ASN A 1 -16.40 -5.43 32.78
N CYS A 2 -15.57 -4.53 33.33
CA CYS A 2 -14.93 -3.49 32.54
C CYS A 2 -14.07 -4.17 31.48
N ALA A 3 -14.40 -4.04 30.21
CA ALA A 3 -13.50 -4.42 29.12
C ALA A 3 -12.32 -3.44 29.17
N THR A 4 -11.19 -3.88 29.75
CA THR A 4 -10.01 -3.07 30.08
C THR A 4 -9.11 -2.75 28.88
N GLU A 5 -9.59 -2.82 27.65
CA GLU A 5 -8.74 -2.69 26.47
C GLU A 5 -9.42 -1.85 25.38
N PRO A 6 -9.59 -0.52 25.58
CA PRO A 6 -10.33 0.34 24.65
C PRO A 6 -9.64 0.50 23.29
N PHE A 7 -8.34 0.19 23.16
CA PHE A 7 -7.63 0.24 21.89
C PHE A 7 -6.40 -0.68 21.93
N ARG A 8 -6.30 -1.61 20.97
CA ARG A 8 -5.12 -2.50 20.81
C ARG A 8 -4.79 -2.66 19.33
N PRO A 9 -3.75 -1.98 18.81
CA PRO A 9 -3.26 -2.18 17.44
C PRO A 9 -2.96 -3.66 17.11
N ALA A 10 -2.59 -4.45 18.13
CA ALA A 10 -2.40 -5.89 18.01
C ALA A 10 -3.64 -6.64 17.48
N ASN A 11 -4.86 -6.16 17.73
CA ASN A 11 -6.08 -6.77 17.21
C ASN A 11 -6.16 -6.65 15.68
N PHE A 12 -5.80 -5.49 15.13
CA PHE A 12 -5.71 -5.30 13.70
C PHE A 12 -4.60 -6.19 13.10
N ILE A 13 -3.41 -6.20 13.71
CA ILE A 13 -2.29 -7.03 13.24
C ILE A 13 -2.67 -8.52 13.22
N THR A 14 -3.24 -9.04 14.30
CA THR A 14 -3.65 -10.46 14.38
C THR A 14 -4.76 -10.80 13.40
N THR A 15 -5.72 -9.89 13.20
CA THR A 15 -6.81 -10.06 12.22
C THR A 15 -6.26 -10.03 10.79
N ALA A 16 -5.42 -9.06 10.46
CA ALA A 16 -4.79 -8.92 9.15
C ALA A 16 -3.90 -10.12 8.81
N LEU A 17 -3.02 -10.53 9.72
CA LEU A 17 -2.19 -11.72 9.56
C LEU A 17 -3.04 -12.99 9.44
N GLY A 18 -4.05 -13.14 10.30
CA GLY A 18 -4.97 -14.29 10.24
C GLY A 18 -5.72 -14.36 8.90
N ASN A 19 -6.18 -13.23 8.38
CA ASN A 19 -6.80 -13.14 7.07
C ASN A 19 -5.82 -13.48 5.96
N ALA A 20 -4.60 -12.92 5.97
CA ALA A 20 -3.57 -13.23 4.98
C ALA A 20 -3.19 -14.72 5.00
N THR A 21 -2.96 -15.31 6.17
CA THR A 21 -2.65 -16.74 6.33
C THR A 21 -3.80 -17.63 5.83
N ARG A 22 -5.06 -17.30 6.12
CA ARG A 22 -6.21 -18.07 5.60
C ARG A 22 -6.28 -18.00 4.06
N ALA A 23 -6.03 -16.84 3.47
CA ALA A 23 -5.97 -16.70 2.02
C ALA A 23 -4.83 -17.53 1.41
N LEU A 24 -3.64 -17.48 2.01
CA LEU A 24 -2.48 -18.28 1.61
C LEU A 24 -2.77 -19.79 1.66
N LEU A 25 -3.38 -20.27 2.74
CA LEU A 25 -3.73 -21.68 2.89
C LEU A 25 -4.79 -22.12 1.88
N LEU A 26 -5.84 -21.31 1.70
CA LEU A 26 -6.90 -21.59 0.73
C LEU A 26 -6.37 -21.56 -0.70
N GLY A 27 -5.56 -20.55 -1.04
CA GLY A 27 -4.89 -20.43 -2.34
C GLY A 27 -3.95 -21.59 -2.61
N GLY A 28 -3.09 -21.95 -1.64
CA GLY A 28 -2.21 -23.11 -1.74
C GLY A 28 -2.98 -24.43 -1.94
N PHE A 29 -4.07 -24.65 -1.20
CA PHE A 29 -4.94 -25.81 -1.39
C PHE A 29 -5.55 -25.86 -2.79
N LEU A 30 -6.09 -24.74 -3.28
CA LEU A 30 -6.65 -24.64 -4.64
C LEU A 30 -5.59 -24.92 -5.71
N VAL A 31 -4.38 -24.39 -5.52
CA VAL A 31 -3.25 -24.63 -6.42
C VAL A 31 -2.89 -26.12 -6.49
N VAL A 32 -2.76 -26.79 -5.34
CA VAL A 32 -2.51 -28.24 -5.27
C VAL A 32 -3.64 -29.02 -5.97
N ALA A 33 -4.90 -28.63 -5.75
CA ALA A 33 -6.06 -29.28 -6.38
C ALA A 33 -6.02 -29.15 -7.91
N VAL A 34 -5.69 -27.98 -8.45
CA VAL A 34 -5.55 -27.75 -9.90
C VAL A 34 -4.40 -28.58 -10.47
N ILE A 35 -3.25 -28.60 -9.81
CA ILE A 35 -2.08 -29.37 -10.26
C ILE A 35 -2.44 -30.85 -10.38
N PHE A 36 -3.10 -31.39 -9.36
CA PHE A 36 -3.54 -32.78 -9.35
C PHE A 36 -4.55 -33.06 -10.48
N LEU A 37 -5.49 -32.15 -10.73
CA LEU A 37 -6.50 -32.27 -11.77
C LEU A 37 -5.90 -32.31 -13.18
N PHE A 38 -4.88 -31.48 -13.45
CA PHE A 38 -4.27 -31.37 -14.77
C PHE A 38 -3.20 -32.44 -15.04
N LEU A 39 -2.38 -32.80 -14.05
CA LEU A 39 -1.31 -33.79 -14.24
C LEU A 39 -1.81 -35.23 -14.14
N PHE A 40 -2.86 -35.50 -13.35
CA PHE A 40 -3.47 -36.82 -13.15
C PHE A 40 -2.48 -37.95 -12.81
N ASP A 41 -1.33 -37.60 -12.25
CA ASP A 41 -0.27 -38.50 -11.78
C ASP A 41 0.24 -37.97 -10.43
N LEU A 42 0.12 -38.81 -9.39
CA LEU A 42 0.46 -38.45 -8.01
C LEU A 42 1.93 -38.05 -7.85
N ARG A 43 2.83 -38.63 -8.66
CA ARG A 43 4.27 -38.40 -8.56
C ARG A 43 4.64 -37.06 -9.16
N THR A 44 4.14 -36.75 -10.35
CA THR A 44 4.38 -35.45 -10.99
C THR A 44 3.75 -34.32 -10.18
N ALA A 45 2.53 -34.52 -9.67
CA ALA A 45 1.89 -33.58 -8.77
C ALA A 45 2.68 -33.38 -7.47
N ALA A 46 3.18 -34.45 -6.85
CA ALA A 46 3.99 -34.37 -5.63
C ALA A 46 5.31 -33.59 -5.85
N ILE A 47 5.97 -33.76 -7.01
CA ILE A 47 7.18 -33.00 -7.35
C ILE A 47 6.86 -31.50 -7.41
N CYS A 48 5.81 -31.11 -8.15
CA CYS A 48 5.41 -29.71 -8.25
C CYS A 48 4.92 -29.13 -6.91
N CYS A 49 4.22 -29.93 -6.09
CA CYS A 49 3.75 -29.46 -4.79
C CYS A 49 4.88 -29.31 -3.78
N ALA A 50 5.95 -30.11 -3.88
CA ALA A 50 7.10 -30.03 -2.98
C ALA A 50 7.95 -28.76 -3.20
N THR A 51 7.88 -28.12 -4.38
CA THR A 51 8.63 -26.88 -4.63
C THR A 51 8.01 -25.67 -3.96
N ILE A 52 6.69 -25.65 -3.72
CA ILE A 52 5.99 -24.56 -3.02
C ILE A 52 6.55 -24.32 -1.62
N PRO A 53 6.50 -25.30 -0.68
CA PRO A 53 7.00 -25.07 0.67
C PRO A 53 8.51 -24.83 0.67
N LEU A 54 9.26 -25.47 -0.24
CA LEU A 54 10.71 -25.27 -0.33
C LEU A 54 11.05 -23.82 -0.72
N ALA A 55 10.43 -23.28 -1.76
CA ALA A 55 10.68 -21.92 -2.22
C ALA A 55 10.23 -20.88 -1.17
N ILE A 56 9.08 -21.09 -0.53
CA ILE A 56 8.60 -20.22 0.56
C ILE A 56 9.56 -20.27 1.76
N LEU A 57 10.02 -21.45 2.19
CA LEU A 57 10.98 -21.56 3.29
C LEU A 57 12.30 -20.87 2.99
N ILE A 58 12.84 -21.03 1.77
CA ILE A 58 14.05 -20.33 1.35
C ILE A 58 13.82 -18.82 1.35
N ALA A 59 12.69 -18.34 0.82
CA ALA A 59 12.34 -16.93 0.80
C ALA A 59 12.20 -16.35 2.22
N LEU A 60 11.54 -17.05 3.13
CA LEU A 60 11.40 -16.65 4.53
C LEU A 60 12.75 -16.57 5.24
N SER A 61 13.62 -17.57 5.06
CA SER A 61 14.98 -17.54 5.61
C SER A 61 15.79 -16.35 5.09
N LEU A 62 15.67 -16.03 3.79
CA LEU A 62 16.33 -14.86 3.20
C LEU A 62 15.76 -13.54 3.73
N LEU A 63 14.44 -13.43 3.87
CA LEU A 63 13.79 -12.26 4.48
C LEU A 63 14.27 -12.03 5.91
N GLU A 64 14.39 -13.10 6.71
CA GLU A 64 14.92 -13.03 8.07
C GLU A 64 16.36 -12.53 8.10
N THR A 65 17.24 -13.05 7.21
CA THR A 65 18.63 -12.56 7.12
C THR A 65 18.76 -11.10 6.67
N LEU A 66 17.76 -10.59 5.94
CA LEU A 66 17.69 -9.19 5.51
C LEU A 66 17.02 -8.28 6.57
N GLY A 67 16.58 -8.83 7.70
CA GLY A 67 15.87 -8.09 8.75
C GLY A 67 14.46 -7.63 8.34
N VAL A 68 13.88 -8.24 7.30
CA VAL A 68 12.52 -7.92 6.85
C VAL A 68 11.52 -8.68 7.73
N THR A 69 10.63 -7.94 8.39
CA THR A 69 9.62 -8.52 9.29
C THR A 69 8.47 -9.17 8.52
N LEU A 70 7.86 -10.20 9.12
CA LEU A 70 6.65 -10.81 8.57
C LEU A 70 5.43 -9.96 8.92
N ASN A 71 4.91 -9.28 7.92
CA ASN A 71 3.73 -8.42 7.99
C ASN A 71 2.75 -8.74 6.85
N ALA A 72 1.59 -8.07 6.83
CA ALA A 72 0.60 -8.26 5.77
C ALA A 72 1.23 -8.14 4.38
N MET A 73 1.96 -7.05 4.09
CA MET A 73 2.59 -6.80 2.79
C MET A 73 3.54 -7.92 2.35
N THR A 74 4.39 -8.44 3.25
CA THR A 74 5.28 -9.57 2.93
C THR A 74 4.51 -10.87 2.69
N LEU A 75 3.45 -11.13 3.44
CA LEU A 75 2.58 -12.29 3.23
C LEU A 75 1.82 -12.16 1.90
N GLY A 76 1.37 -10.97 1.54
CA GLY A 76 0.80 -10.66 0.23
C GLY A 76 1.78 -10.94 -0.91
N GLY A 77 3.03 -10.49 -0.77
CA GLY A 77 4.10 -10.80 -1.73
C GLY A 77 4.30 -12.30 -1.93
N LEU A 78 4.35 -13.05 -0.83
CA LEU A 78 4.41 -14.52 -0.87
C LEU A 78 3.15 -15.15 -1.48
N ALA A 79 1.97 -14.59 -1.21
CA ALA A 79 0.70 -15.10 -1.72
C ALA A 79 0.59 -14.96 -3.24
N ILE A 80 1.06 -13.83 -3.77
CA ILE A 80 1.18 -13.63 -5.21
C ILE A 80 2.20 -14.59 -5.80
N ALA A 81 3.33 -14.77 -5.11
CA ALA A 81 4.38 -15.65 -5.58
C ALA A 81 3.92 -17.12 -5.67
N ILE A 82 2.95 -17.59 -4.87
CA ILE A 82 2.48 -18.99 -4.91
C ILE A 82 2.12 -19.43 -6.33
N GLY A 83 1.36 -18.63 -7.08
CA GLY A 83 0.96 -18.99 -8.45
C GLY A 83 2.17 -19.16 -9.38
N GLU A 84 3.17 -18.31 -9.20
CA GLU A 84 4.35 -18.25 -10.06
C GLU A 84 5.46 -19.23 -9.68
N VAL A 85 5.61 -19.48 -8.37
CA VAL A 85 6.57 -20.43 -7.80
C VAL A 85 6.30 -21.85 -8.28
N VAL A 86 5.04 -22.20 -8.53
CA VAL A 86 4.70 -23.53 -9.05
C VAL A 86 4.98 -23.62 -10.55
N ASP A 87 4.83 -22.51 -11.26
CA ASP A 87 4.91 -22.48 -12.71
C ASP A 87 6.26 -23.01 -13.24
N ASP A 88 7.39 -22.62 -12.61
CA ASP A 88 8.73 -23.11 -13.00
C ASP A 88 8.81 -24.65 -12.92
N ALA A 89 8.29 -25.22 -11.84
CA ALA A 89 8.27 -26.67 -11.63
C ALA A 89 7.31 -27.38 -12.59
N VAL A 90 6.12 -26.82 -12.81
CA VAL A 90 5.11 -27.37 -13.71
C VAL A 90 5.61 -27.43 -15.14
N ILE A 91 6.21 -26.34 -15.65
CA ILE A 91 6.80 -26.30 -16.99
C ILE A 91 7.87 -27.38 -17.15
N GLY A 92 8.77 -27.51 -16.15
CA GLY A 92 9.84 -28.50 -16.17
C GLY A 92 9.32 -29.94 -16.13
N VAL A 93 8.42 -30.25 -15.20
CA VAL A 93 7.83 -31.59 -15.02
C VAL A 93 6.98 -31.98 -16.23
N GLU A 94 6.18 -31.07 -16.78
CA GLU A 94 5.37 -31.32 -17.97
C GLU A 94 6.27 -31.58 -19.19
N ASN A 95 7.35 -30.82 -19.37
CA ASN A 95 8.28 -31.09 -20.48
C ASN A 95 8.96 -32.47 -20.34
N VAL A 96 9.43 -32.80 -19.14
CA VAL A 96 10.05 -34.10 -18.84
C VAL A 96 9.06 -35.23 -19.08
N THR A 97 7.82 -35.10 -18.60
CA THR A 97 6.81 -36.17 -18.77
C THR A 97 6.40 -36.34 -20.23
N ARG A 98 6.28 -35.26 -20.99
CA ARG A 98 6.07 -35.30 -22.44
C ARG A 98 7.20 -36.04 -23.16
N ARG A 99 8.46 -35.64 -22.96
CA ARG A 99 9.63 -36.28 -23.59
C ARG A 99 9.80 -37.74 -23.17
N LEU A 100 9.44 -38.10 -21.94
CA LEU A 100 9.41 -39.51 -21.50
C LEU A 100 8.32 -40.33 -22.19
N ARG A 101 7.14 -39.75 -22.50
CA ARG A 101 6.10 -40.43 -23.28
C ARG A 101 6.56 -40.65 -24.72
N GLU A 102 7.15 -39.64 -25.34
CA GLU A 102 7.71 -39.72 -26.71
C GLU A 102 8.83 -40.76 -26.80
N ASN A 103 9.78 -40.76 -25.84
CA ASN A 103 10.89 -41.72 -25.82
C ASN A 103 10.42 -43.18 -25.71
N ARG A 104 9.27 -43.45 -25.09
CA ARG A 104 8.69 -44.79 -24.99
C ARG A 104 8.08 -45.29 -26.31
N LEU A 105 7.76 -44.39 -27.24
CA LEU A 105 7.26 -44.73 -28.58
C LEU A 105 8.40 -45.03 -29.56
N LEU A 106 9.66 -44.75 -29.18
CA LEU A 106 10.83 -45.04 -29.99
C LEU A 106 11.18 -46.54 -29.95
N VAL A 107 11.71 -47.04 -31.06
CA VAL A 107 12.17 -48.44 -31.21
C VAL A 107 13.31 -48.78 -30.24
N GLN A 108 14.15 -47.80 -29.90
CA GLN A 108 15.20 -47.90 -28.89
C GLN A 108 15.09 -46.74 -27.90
N PRO A 109 14.40 -46.92 -26.76
CA PRO A 109 14.26 -45.86 -25.76
C PRO A 109 15.60 -45.51 -25.12
N ALA A 110 15.93 -44.23 -25.08
CA ALA A 110 17.09 -43.74 -24.34
C ALA A 110 16.89 -43.91 -22.82
N SER A 111 17.99 -43.91 -22.05
CA SER A 111 17.95 -43.99 -20.59
C SER A 111 17.13 -42.84 -19.99
N THR A 112 16.26 -43.13 -19.02
CA THR A 112 15.39 -42.12 -18.39
C THR A 112 16.16 -40.89 -17.89
N ALA A 113 17.33 -41.07 -17.27
CA ALA A 113 18.14 -39.97 -16.76
C ALA A 113 18.59 -38.99 -17.86
N ARG A 114 18.97 -39.52 -19.04
CA ARG A 114 19.36 -38.69 -20.19
C ARG A 114 18.18 -37.93 -20.77
N VAL A 115 17.02 -38.58 -20.90
CA VAL A 115 15.79 -37.92 -21.36
C VAL A 115 15.37 -36.80 -20.40
N VAL A 116 15.46 -37.04 -19.09
CA VAL A 116 15.17 -36.01 -18.08
C VAL A 116 16.14 -34.83 -18.21
N LEU A 117 17.44 -35.09 -18.34
CA LEU A 117 18.45 -34.05 -18.52
C LEU A 117 18.20 -33.22 -19.77
N ASP A 118 18.00 -33.87 -20.93
CA ASP A 118 17.78 -33.21 -22.21
C ASP A 118 16.50 -32.38 -22.18
N ALA A 119 15.42 -32.90 -21.59
CA ALA A 119 14.16 -32.19 -21.42
C ALA A 119 14.28 -30.99 -20.47
N CYS A 120 15.08 -31.08 -19.40
CA CYS A 120 15.33 -29.94 -18.53
C CYS A 120 16.17 -28.86 -19.23
N VAL A 121 17.21 -29.26 -19.98
CA VAL A 121 18.09 -28.34 -20.72
C VAL A 121 17.33 -27.61 -21.83
N GLU A 122 16.35 -28.28 -22.46
CA GLU A 122 15.49 -27.72 -23.51
C GLU A 122 14.74 -26.46 -23.05
N VAL A 123 14.12 -26.48 -21.86
CA VAL A 123 13.28 -25.36 -21.37
C VAL A 123 14.02 -24.38 -20.46
N ARG A 124 15.23 -24.72 -20.01
CA ARG A 124 15.96 -23.97 -18.98
C ARG A 124 16.22 -22.51 -19.35
N SER A 125 16.68 -22.22 -20.57
CA SER A 125 16.97 -20.84 -20.99
C SER A 125 15.71 -19.98 -20.97
N ALA A 126 14.61 -20.48 -21.56
CA ALA A 126 13.34 -19.79 -21.60
C ALA A 126 12.80 -19.50 -20.18
N VAL A 127 12.86 -20.48 -19.27
CA VAL A 127 12.42 -20.31 -17.88
C VAL A 127 13.29 -19.28 -17.16
N VAL A 128 14.62 -19.42 -17.19
CA VAL A 128 15.54 -18.49 -16.50
C VAL A 128 15.36 -17.05 -16.99
N TYR A 129 15.35 -16.83 -18.30
CA TYR A 129 15.20 -15.46 -18.82
C TYR A 129 13.80 -14.88 -18.57
N ALA A 130 12.75 -15.70 -18.65
CA ALA A 130 11.41 -15.25 -18.31
C ALA A 130 11.32 -14.85 -16.83
N THR A 131 11.90 -15.64 -15.93
CA THR A 131 11.95 -15.31 -14.49
C THR A 131 12.73 -14.02 -14.22
N PHE A 132 13.88 -13.81 -14.88
CA PHE A 132 14.61 -12.53 -14.77
C PHE A 132 13.80 -11.36 -15.31
N ALA A 133 13.04 -11.56 -16.39
CA ALA A 133 12.15 -10.52 -16.91
C ALA A 133 11.10 -10.12 -15.85
N VAL A 134 10.50 -11.09 -15.17
CA VAL A 134 9.56 -10.82 -14.06
C VAL A 134 10.23 -10.05 -12.93
N ILE A 135 11.45 -10.43 -12.52
CA ILE A 135 12.19 -9.74 -11.45
C ILE A 135 12.49 -8.29 -11.82
N ILE A 136 12.93 -8.03 -13.06
CA ILE A 136 13.23 -6.67 -13.54
C ILE A 136 11.97 -5.80 -13.50
N VAL A 137 10.81 -6.37 -13.82
CA VAL A 137 9.52 -5.66 -13.78
C VAL A 137 9.16 -5.19 -12.37
N PHE A 138 9.62 -5.88 -11.31
CA PHE A 138 9.39 -5.49 -9.91
C PHE A 138 10.45 -4.54 -9.34
N LEU A 139 11.60 -4.39 -9.99
CA LEU A 139 12.68 -3.51 -9.51
C LEU A 139 12.23 -2.05 -9.30
N PRO A 140 11.38 -1.44 -10.15
CA PRO A 140 10.83 -0.10 -9.91
C PRO A 140 10.02 0.03 -8.62
N VAL A 141 9.33 -1.05 -8.21
CA VAL A 141 8.51 -1.07 -6.99
C VAL A 141 9.40 -1.08 -5.75
N ILE A 142 10.51 -1.82 -5.79
CA ILE A 142 11.52 -1.83 -4.73
C ILE A 142 12.19 -0.46 -4.58
N ALA A 143 12.40 0.24 -5.71
CA ALA A 143 13.05 1.54 -5.77
C ALA A 143 12.14 2.74 -5.45
N LEU A 144 10.90 2.52 -5.00
CA LEU A 144 9.99 3.61 -4.64
C LEU A 144 10.51 4.37 -3.40
N PRO A 145 10.46 5.71 -3.39
CA PRO A 145 10.84 6.51 -2.23
C PRO A 145 9.71 6.58 -1.19
N GLY A 146 10.04 7.16 -0.03
CA GLY A 146 9.07 7.62 0.96
C GLY A 146 8.18 6.51 1.53
N LEU A 147 6.93 6.86 1.82
CA LEU A 147 5.93 5.95 2.40
C LEU A 147 5.59 4.79 1.46
N SER A 148 5.45 5.09 0.17
CA SER A 148 5.18 4.11 -0.88
C SER A 148 6.23 2.99 -0.88
N GLY A 149 7.51 3.36 -0.85
CA GLY A 149 8.61 2.39 -0.73
C GLY A 149 8.53 1.55 0.53
N ARG A 150 8.26 2.19 1.68
CA ARG A 150 8.13 1.49 2.97
C ARG A 150 6.99 0.45 2.98
N LEU A 151 5.91 0.68 2.26
CA LEU A 151 4.77 -0.23 2.15
C LEU A 151 5.01 -1.34 1.10
N PHE A 152 5.49 -0.98 -0.09
CA PHE A 152 5.53 -1.89 -1.25
C PHE A 152 6.87 -2.59 -1.47
N ALA A 153 8.00 -2.02 -1.00
CA ALA A 153 9.30 -2.68 -1.14
C ALA A 153 9.37 -4.03 -0.38
N PRO A 154 8.82 -4.18 0.85
CA PRO A 154 8.76 -5.49 1.51
C PRO A 154 7.95 -6.52 0.73
N LEU A 155 6.84 -6.10 0.12
CA LEU A 155 5.99 -6.94 -0.72
C LEU A 155 6.75 -7.42 -1.97
N ALA A 156 7.36 -6.49 -2.69
CA ALA A 156 8.14 -6.80 -3.89
C ALA A 156 9.38 -7.65 -3.57
N THR A 157 10.05 -7.39 -2.44
CA THR A 157 11.21 -8.17 -1.99
C THR A 157 10.80 -9.61 -1.66
N ALA A 158 9.72 -9.80 -0.91
CA ALA A 158 9.21 -11.12 -0.59
C ALA A 158 8.85 -11.92 -1.85
N TYR A 159 8.19 -11.27 -2.81
CA TYR A 159 7.85 -11.86 -4.10
C TYR A 159 9.09 -12.24 -4.92
N VAL A 160 10.04 -11.32 -5.11
CA VAL A 160 11.28 -11.56 -5.89
C VAL A 160 12.11 -12.67 -5.26
N LEU A 161 12.24 -12.70 -3.93
CA LEU A 161 12.97 -13.77 -3.24
C LEU A 161 12.28 -15.13 -3.39
N ALA A 162 10.94 -15.18 -3.33
CA ALA A 162 10.18 -16.40 -3.57
C ALA A 162 10.32 -16.92 -5.01
N VAL A 163 10.25 -16.02 -6.00
CA VAL A 163 10.45 -16.35 -7.41
C VAL A 163 11.90 -16.79 -7.69
N MET A 164 12.90 -16.14 -7.09
CA MET A 164 14.30 -16.56 -7.18
C MET A 164 14.54 -17.93 -6.52
N ALA A 165 13.94 -18.17 -5.36
CA ALA A 165 14.00 -19.46 -4.68
C ALA A 165 13.32 -20.57 -5.50
N SER A 166 12.19 -20.25 -6.13
CA SER A 166 11.51 -21.14 -7.08
C SER A 166 12.41 -21.53 -8.23
N LEU A 167 13.06 -20.55 -8.88
CA LEU A 167 13.98 -20.81 -9.99
C LEU A 167 15.13 -21.71 -9.55
N ALA A 168 15.73 -21.43 -8.39
CA ALA A 168 16.79 -22.26 -7.83
C ALA A 168 16.32 -23.70 -7.61
N ALA A 169 15.12 -23.89 -7.03
CA ALA A 169 14.52 -25.21 -6.83
C ALA A 169 14.16 -25.90 -8.16
N ALA A 170 13.68 -25.17 -9.16
CA ALA A 170 13.31 -25.70 -10.46
C ALA A 170 14.52 -26.15 -11.29
N VAL A 171 15.68 -25.52 -11.13
CA VAL A 171 16.92 -25.91 -11.83
C VAL A 171 17.68 -27.03 -11.09
N THR A 172 17.53 -27.15 -9.77
CA THR A 172 18.30 -28.11 -8.96
C THR A 172 17.48 -29.30 -8.46
N VAL A 173 16.39 -29.04 -7.74
CA VAL A 173 15.58 -30.05 -7.04
C VAL A 173 14.62 -30.77 -7.98
N VAL A 174 13.95 -30.03 -8.88
CA VAL A 174 12.98 -30.64 -9.81
C VAL A 174 13.61 -31.70 -10.72
N PRO A 175 14.77 -31.47 -11.38
CA PRO A 175 15.39 -32.50 -12.21
C PRO A 175 15.81 -33.73 -11.41
N ALA A 176 16.31 -33.53 -10.19
CA ALA A 176 16.70 -34.63 -9.30
C ALA A 176 15.50 -35.48 -8.87
N LEU A 177 14.39 -34.83 -8.49
CA LEU A 177 13.15 -35.53 -8.14
C LEU A 177 12.51 -36.22 -9.35
N CYS A 178 12.56 -35.61 -10.54
CA CYS A 178 12.12 -36.23 -11.78
C CYS A 178 12.92 -37.49 -12.11
N ALA A 179 14.25 -37.41 -12.02
CA ALA A 179 15.13 -38.55 -12.27
C ALA A 179 14.93 -39.67 -11.24
N TRP A 180 14.62 -39.34 -9.99
CA TRP A 180 14.39 -40.35 -8.95
C TRP A 180 13.00 -40.98 -9.03
N LEU A 181 11.94 -40.16 -9.10
CA LEU A 181 10.55 -40.62 -8.94
C LEU A 181 9.89 -41.05 -10.25
N LEU A 182 10.39 -40.56 -11.40
CA LEU A 182 9.85 -40.88 -12.73
C LEU A 182 10.69 -41.92 -13.50
N ALA A 183 11.80 -42.40 -12.94
CA ALA A 183 12.67 -43.40 -13.58
C ALA A 183 12.13 -44.85 -13.56
N THR A 184 10.90 -45.08 -13.15
CA THR A 184 10.33 -46.44 -13.05
C THR A 184 9.92 -46.99 -14.44
N PRO A 185 10.51 -48.11 -14.90
CA PRO A 185 10.12 -48.75 -16.17
C PRO A 185 8.75 -49.43 -16.05
N GLY A 186 7.93 -49.38 -17.11
CA GLY A 186 6.78 -50.29 -17.29
C GLY A 186 5.37 -49.77 -16.96
N GLU A 187 5.19 -48.61 -16.31
CA GLU A 187 3.84 -48.09 -16.04
C GLU A 187 3.29 -47.27 -17.22
N THR A 188 2.13 -47.63 -17.76
CA THR A 188 1.39 -46.83 -18.76
C THR A 188 0.84 -45.56 -18.12
N ARG A 189 1.58 -44.45 -18.24
CA ARG A 189 1.09 -43.15 -17.83
C ARG A 189 0.02 -42.69 -18.82
N ARG A 190 -1.23 -42.72 -18.37
CA ARG A 190 -2.39 -42.29 -19.16
C ARG A 190 -2.27 -40.81 -19.46
N GLU A 191 -2.65 -40.39 -20.66
CA GLU A 191 -2.93 -38.99 -20.90
C GLU A 191 -4.06 -38.54 -19.95
N PRO A 192 -3.93 -37.40 -19.25
CA PRO A 192 -5.00 -36.88 -18.44
C PRO A 192 -6.25 -36.70 -19.33
N PRO A 193 -7.41 -37.27 -18.97
CA PRO A 193 -8.60 -37.23 -19.83
C PRO A 193 -9.07 -35.79 -20.09
N LEU A 194 -8.90 -34.91 -19.11
CA LEU A 194 -9.18 -33.48 -19.24
C LEU A 194 -8.22 -32.80 -20.21
N ALA A 195 -6.90 -33.03 -20.09
CA ALA A 195 -5.89 -32.45 -20.98
C ALA A 195 -6.09 -32.86 -22.45
N GLY A 196 -6.38 -34.14 -22.70
CA GLY A 196 -6.61 -34.64 -24.05
C GLY A 196 -7.93 -34.14 -24.66
N TRP A 197 -8.97 -33.91 -23.85
CA TRP A 197 -10.22 -33.30 -24.33
C TRP A 197 -10.08 -31.80 -24.59
N THR A 198 -9.48 -31.04 -23.67
CA THR A 198 -9.26 -29.59 -23.83
C THR A 198 -8.38 -29.30 -25.04
N ALA A 199 -7.29 -30.05 -25.23
CA ALA A 199 -6.41 -29.87 -26.39
C ALA A 199 -7.12 -30.11 -27.73
N ARG A 200 -7.95 -31.15 -27.84
CA ARG A 200 -8.73 -31.44 -29.06
C ARG A 200 -9.84 -30.42 -29.32
N ALA A 201 -10.54 -29.98 -28.28
CA ALA A 201 -11.57 -28.96 -28.40
C ALA A 201 -10.96 -27.61 -28.83
N TYR A 202 -9.84 -27.25 -28.20
CA TYR A 202 -9.07 -26.06 -28.52
C TYR A 202 -8.52 -26.08 -29.95
N GLU A 203 -7.92 -27.19 -30.39
CA GLU A 203 -7.39 -27.33 -31.75
C GLU A 203 -8.47 -27.09 -32.81
N ARG A 204 -9.67 -27.65 -32.62
CA ARG A 204 -10.82 -27.42 -33.51
C ARG A 204 -11.27 -25.97 -33.53
N LEU A 205 -11.30 -25.32 -32.37
CA LEU A 205 -11.72 -23.93 -32.24
C LEU A 205 -10.69 -22.98 -32.87
N LEU A 206 -9.41 -23.18 -32.58
CA LEU A 206 -8.30 -22.41 -33.12
C LEU A 206 -8.24 -22.56 -34.65
N ALA A 207 -8.38 -23.78 -35.18
CA ALA A 207 -8.40 -24.00 -36.63
C ALA A 207 -9.55 -23.26 -37.33
N ARG A 208 -10.72 -23.09 -36.68
CA ARG A 208 -11.82 -22.27 -37.20
C ARG A 208 -11.48 -20.78 -37.16
N LEU A 209 -10.93 -20.30 -36.05
CA LEU A 209 -10.56 -18.89 -35.87
C LEU A 209 -9.44 -18.46 -36.84
N MET A 210 -8.49 -19.34 -37.11
CA MET A 210 -7.41 -19.12 -38.09
C MET A 210 -7.92 -18.92 -39.52
N ARG A 211 -9.15 -19.36 -39.87
CA ARG A 211 -9.78 -19.08 -41.18
C ARG A 211 -10.29 -17.64 -41.29
N HIS A 212 -10.51 -16.97 -40.17
CA HIS A 212 -11.06 -15.60 -40.11
C HIS A 212 -10.15 -14.65 -39.29
N PRO A 213 -8.85 -14.52 -39.64
CA PRO A 213 -7.88 -13.78 -38.83
C PRO A 213 -8.22 -12.29 -38.69
N ARG A 214 -8.88 -11.70 -39.71
CA ARG A 214 -9.29 -10.29 -39.68
C ARG A 214 -10.33 -9.99 -38.60
N PHE A 215 -11.26 -10.91 -38.35
CA PHE A 215 -12.28 -10.75 -37.30
C PHE A 215 -11.66 -10.85 -35.91
N VAL A 216 -10.74 -11.80 -35.70
CA VAL A 216 -10.06 -11.97 -34.41
C VAL A 216 -9.18 -10.76 -34.08
N ILE A 217 -8.36 -10.30 -35.04
CA ILE A 217 -7.51 -9.12 -34.87
C ILE A 217 -8.37 -7.86 -34.68
N GLY A 218 -9.45 -7.70 -35.46
CA GLY A 218 -10.39 -6.59 -35.31
C GLY A 218 -11.07 -6.57 -33.94
N GLY A 219 -11.50 -7.74 -33.44
CA GLY A 219 -12.07 -7.89 -32.10
C GLY A 219 -11.07 -7.54 -30.99
N MET A 220 -9.81 -7.98 -31.13
CA MET A 220 -8.72 -7.61 -30.21
C MET A 220 -8.54 -6.08 -30.18
N ILE A 221 -8.35 -5.44 -31.34
CA ILE A 221 -8.15 -3.99 -31.43
C ILE A 221 -9.34 -3.23 -30.85
N LEU A 222 -10.57 -3.63 -31.18
CA LEU A 222 -11.79 -3.00 -30.66
C LEU A 222 -11.87 -3.11 -29.14
N THR A 223 -11.63 -4.29 -28.59
CA THR A 223 -11.66 -4.53 -27.14
C THR A 223 -10.58 -3.69 -26.43
N THR A 224 -9.38 -3.62 -27.03
CA THR A 224 -8.31 -2.76 -26.52
C THR A 224 -8.71 -1.29 -26.52
N LEU A 225 -9.26 -0.78 -27.63
CA LEU A 225 -9.71 0.61 -27.72
C LEU A 225 -10.82 0.93 -26.70
N ILE A 226 -11.78 0.03 -26.51
CA ILE A 226 -12.85 0.18 -25.50
C ILE A 226 -12.25 0.22 -24.08
N GLY A 227 -11.30 -0.66 -23.77
CA GLY A 227 -10.65 -0.68 -22.46
C GLY A 227 -9.87 0.62 -22.16
N PHE A 228 -9.09 1.12 -23.13
CA PHE A 228 -8.40 2.40 -22.98
C PHE A 228 -9.36 3.59 -22.90
N ALA A 229 -10.49 3.54 -23.60
CA ALA A 229 -11.53 4.57 -23.50
C ALA A 229 -12.20 4.61 -22.12
N ALA A 230 -12.13 3.52 -21.33
CA ALA A 230 -12.66 3.47 -19.97
C ALA A 230 -11.76 4.11 -18.90
N LEU A 231 -10.46 4.29 -19.18
CA LEU A 231 -9.48 4.89 -18.26
C LEU A 231 -9.89 6.25 -17.66
N PRO A 232 -10.35 7.24 -18.44
CA PRO A 232 -10.69 8.55 -17.87
C PRO A 232 -11.91 8.53 -16.93
N PHE A 233 -12.67 7.44 -16.91
CA PHE A 233 -13.83 7.27 -16.03
C PHE A 233 -13.47 6.61 -14.69
N LEU A 234 -12.22 6.17 -14.51
CA LEU A 234 -11.77 5.57 -13.26
C LEU A 234 -11.40 6.65 -12.24
N GLU A 235 -11.94 6.52 -11.03
CA GLU A 235 -11.48 7.26 -9.86
C GLU A 235 -10.10 6.73 -9.43
N SER A 236 -9.22 7.59 -8.91
CA SER A 236 -7.87 7.22 -8.47
C SER A 236 -7.61 7.74 -7.06
N ASP A 237 -7.28 6.82 -6.16
CA ASP A 237 -6.84 7.09 -4.79
C ASP A 237 -5.45 6.50 -4.60
N PHE A 238 -4.47 7.23 -4.07
CA PHE A 238 -3.11 6.71 -3.96
C PHE A 238 -3.01 5.48 -3.05
N ILE A 239 -3.47 5.66 -1.81
CA ILE A 239 -3.49 4.67 -0.74
C ILE A 239 -4.96 4.51 -0.34
N PRO A 240 -5.52 3.30 -0.39
CA PRO A 240 -6.88 3.06 0.05
C PRO A 240 -6.97 3.22 1.58
N ASP A 241 -8.14 3.62 2.07
CA ASP A 241 -8.39 3.67 3.51
C ASP A 241 -8.29 2.27 4.13
N PHE A 242 -7.51 2.16 5.21
CA PHE A 242 -7.36 0.91 5.96
C PHE A 242 -8.62 0.63 6.78
N LYS A 243 -9.08 -0.62 6.78
CA LYS A 243 -10.30 -1.04 7.49
C LYS A 243 -9.93 -1.61 8.84
N GLU A 244 -9.51 -0.72 9.72
CA GLU A 244 -8.89 -1.11 10.99
C GLU A 244 -9.90 -1.50 12.09
N GLY A 245 -11.19 -1.29 11.84
CA GLY A 245 -12.27 -1.56 12.80
C GLY A 245 -12.33 -0.56 13.96
N HIS A 246 -11.61 0.56 13.87
CA HIS A 246 -11.60 1.61 14.86
C HIS A 246 -11.45 2.98 14.20
N LEU A 247 -11.94 4.00 14.88
CA LEU A 247 -11.87 5.40 14.47
C LEU A 247 -11.22 6.22 15.57
N ILE A 248 -10.44 7.22 15.16
CA ILE A 248 -9.93 8.25 16.05
C ILE A 248 -10.69 9.54 15.71
N ILE A 249 -11.24 10.16 16.75
CA ILE A 249 -11.95 11.43 16.62
C ILE A 249 -11.19 12.47 17.43
N HIS A 250 -10.66 13.50 16.79
CA HIS A 250 -10.15 14.66 17.53
C HIS A 250 -11.25 15.69 17.71
N MET A 251 -11.46 16.11 18.94
CA MET A 251 -12.28 17.25 19.31
C MET A 251 -11.37 18.40 19.73
N THR A 252 -11.52 19.54 19.07
CA THR A 252 -10.80 20.78 19.44
C THR A 252 -11.84 21.82 19.87
N ALA A 253 -11.80 22.19 21.14
CA ALA A 253 -12.56 23.31 21.70
C ALA A 253 -11.76 24.62 21.61
N ALA A 254 -12.37 25.75 21.99
CA ALA A 254 -11.67 27.03 22.04
C ALA A 254 -10.44 26.96 22.98
N PRO A 255 -9.28 27.50 22.58
CA PRO A 255 -8.12 27.56 23.46
C PRO A 255 -8.45 28.29 24.77
N GLY A 256 -7.94 27.77 25.90
CA GLY A 256 -8.33 28.22 27.25
C GLY A 256 -9.48 27.44 27.89
N THR A 257 -10.13 26.51 27.16
CA THR A 257 -11.10 25.59 27.76
C THR A 257 -10.44 24.75 28.86
N SER A 258 -11.06 24.70 30.04
CA SER A 258 -10.53 23.95 31.19
C SER A 258 -10.63 22.44 31.00
N LEU A 259 -9.74 21.69 31.67
CA LEU A 259 -9.77 20.22 31.67
C LEU A 259 -11.15 19.67 32.09
N GLU A 260 -11.77 20.27 33.11
CA GLU A 260 -13.09 19.87 33.59
C GLU A 260 -14.17 20.07 32.53
N GLN A 261 -14.16 21.21 31.83
CA GLN A 261 -15.13 21.49 30.77
C GLN A 261 -14.93 20.58 29.56
N SER A 262 -13.69 20.27 29.17
CA SER A 262 -13.38 19.30 28.11
C SER A 262 -13.83 17.89 28.47
N LEU A 263 -13.65 17.45 29.73
CA LEU A 263 -14.16 16.17 30.23
C LEU A 263 -15.69 16.14 30.26
N LYS A 264 -16.35 17.27 30.50
CA LYS A 264 -17.82 17.38 30.48
C LYS A 264 -18.35 17.29 29.05
N LEU A 265 -17.77 18.05 28.12
CA LEU A 265 -18.12 17.99 26.70
C LEU A 265 -17.89 16.59 26.13
N GLY A 266 -16.74 15.98 26.43
CA GLY A 266 -16.45 14.66 25.91
C GLY A 266 -17.27 13.54 26.52
N ARG A 267 -17.78 13.68 27.76
CA ARG A 267 -18.82 12.78 28.28
C ARG A 267 -20.10 12.82 27.44
N GLN A 268 -20.55 14.01 27.05
CA GLN A 268 -21.73 14.17 26.18
C GLN A 268 -21.49 13.57 24.78
N VAL A 269 -20.31 13.80 24.21
CA VAL A 269 -19.90 13.20 22.93
C VAL A 269 -19.88 11.68 23.03
N THR A 270 -19.25 11.14 24.09
CA THR A 270 -19.16 9.70 24.35
C THR A 270 -20.53 9.05 24.48
N GLU A 271 -21.45 9.66 25.24
CA GLU A 271 -22.83 9.19 25.37
C GLU A 271 -23.57 9.20 24.03
N LYS A 272 -23.36 10.22 23.21
CA LYS A 272 -23.98 10.33 21.89
C LYS A 272 -23.47 9.27 20.92
N LEU A 273 -22.15 9.04 20.89
CA LEU A 273 -21.53 8.01 20.07
C LEU A 273 -21.98 6.62 20.50
N ARG A 274 -22.08 6.35 21.81
CA ARG A 274 -22.52 5.04 22.33
C ARG A 274 -23.96 4.67 21.97
N GLN A 275 -24.79 5.63 21.53
CA GLN A 275 -26.14 5.35 21.01
C GLN A 275 -26.11 4.68 19.63
N LEU A 276 -24.98 4.73 18.91
CA LEU A 276 -24.81 4.08 17.62
C LEU A 276 -24.55 2.57 17.84
N PRO A 277 -25.35 1.66 17.25
CA PRO A 277 -25.22 0.23 17.48
C PRO A 277 -23.90 -0.35 16.94
N GLU A 278 -23.20 0.37 16.07
CA GLU A 278 -21.91 -0.04 15.51
C GLU A 278 -20.75 0.21 16.47
N ILE A 279 -20.91 1.05 17.49
CA ILE A 279 -19.83 1.43 18.40
C ILE A 279 -19.81 0.47 19.59
N ARG A 280 -18.67 -0.20 19.79
CA ARG A 280 -18.44 -1.13 20.89
C ARG A 280 -17.96 -0.40 22.14
N SER A 281 -16.98 0.48 21.99
CA SER A 281 -16.45 1.29 23.08
C SER A 281 -15.93 2.63 22.58
N VAL A 282 -15.93 3.60 23.48
CA VAL A 282 -15.37 4.94 23.27
C VAL A 282 -14.54 5.28 24.49
N ALA A 283 -13.29 5.67 24.29
CA ALA A 283 -12.42 6.21 25.32
C ALA A 283 -12.02 7.63 24.94
N GLN A 284 -12.07 8.55 25.90
CA GLN A 284 -11.62 9.94 25.72
C GLN A 284 -10.28 10.14 26.44
N ARG A 285 -9.31 10.71 25.73
CA ARG A 285 -8.09 11.30 26.27
C ARG A 285 -8.18 12.82 26.13
N VAL A 286 -7.96 13.58 27.20
CA VAL A 286 -7.95 15.06 27.15
C VAL A 286 -6.52 15.55 27.31
N GLY A 287 -6.09 16.43 26.41
CA GLY A 287 -4.70 16.89 26.34
C GLY A 287 -3.74 15.73 26.08
N ARG A 288 -2.70 15.63 26.90
CA ARG A 288 -1.61 14.64 26.76
C ARG A 288 -1.45 13.81 28.03
N ALA A 289 -0.95 12.58 27.89
CA ALA A 289 -0.37 11.86 29.01
C ALA A 289 1.05 12.39 29.35
N SER A 290 1.54 12.07 30.54
CA SER A 290 2.87 12.52 31.00
C SER A 290 4.01 11.98 30.14
N LEU A 291 3.89 10.73 29.67
CA LEU A 291 4.84 10.04 28.79
C LEU A 291 4.43 10.08 27.30
N ASP A 292 3.39 10.85 26.97
CA ASP A 292 2.91 10.97 25.59
C ASP A 292 3.82 11.87 24.75
N GLU A 293 3.88 11.60 23.46
CA GLU A 293 4.62 12.40 22.48
C GLU A 293 3.80 13.62 22.02
N ASP A 294 2.48 13.56 22.20
CA ASP A 294 1.56 14.63 21.82
C ASP A 294 1.78 15.91 22.64
N THR A 295 1.62 17.06 21.97
CA THR A 295 1.77 18.40 22.56
C THR A 295 0.43 19.05 22.92
N TYR A 296 -0.65 18.28 22.92
CA TYR A 296 -2.01 18.80 23.08
C TYR A 296 -2.30 19.37 24.48
N GLY A 297 -2.91 20.56 24.49
CA GLY A 297 -3.44 21.19 25.69
C GLY A 297 -4.84 20.70 26.08
N PRO A 298 -5.37 21.15 27.24
CA PRO A 298 -6.65 20.68 27.78
C PRO A 298 -7.88 20.92 26.90
N HIS A 299 -7.81 21.84 25.93
CA HIS A 299 -8.90 22.14 25.01
C HIS A 299 -9.04 21.12 23.87
N THR A 300 -8.04 20.25 23.69
CA THR A 300 -8.07 19.18 22.69
C THR A 300 -8.37 17.86 23.39
N SER A 301 -9.23 17.04 22.79
CA SER A 301 -9.48 15.67 23.20
C SER A 301 -9.37 14.74 22.02
N GLU A 302 -8.83 13.56 22.26
CA GLU A 302 -8.83 12.43 21.33
C GLU A 302 -9.82 11.40 21.84
N PHE A 303 -10.68 10.90 20.95
CA PHE A 303 -11.57 9.78 21.23
C PHE A 303 -11.13 8.58 20.42
N GLU A 304 -10.83 7.49 21.12
CA GLU A 304 -10.59 6.17 20.54
C GLU A 304 -11.92 5.43 20.50
N VAL A 305 -12.42 5.14 19.29
CA VAL A 305 -13.72 4.50 19.06
C VAL A 305 -13.51 3.13 18.45
N ASP A 306 -13.80 2.07 19.22
CA ASP A 306 -13.77 0.68 18.75
C ASP A 306 -15.12 0.33 18.12
N LEU A 307 -15.12 -0.24 16.92
CA LEU A 307 -16.34 -0.64 16.22
C LEU A 307 -16.61 -2.14 16.42
N ASN A 308 -17.88 -2.52 16.51
CA ASN A 308 -18.29 -3.93 16.39
C ASN A 308 -17.86 -4.46 15.03
N GLN A 309 -17.47 -5.76 14.90
CA GLN A 309 -16.97 -6.34 13.65
C GLN A 309 -17.75 -5.84 12.42
N VAL A 310 -17.10 -4.98 11.64
CA VAL A 310 -17.73 -4.26 10.52
C VAL A 310 -17.43 -5.00 9.23
N ASP A 311 -18.46 -5.34 8.46
CA ASP A 311 -18.29 -5.72 7.05
C ASP A 311 -17.78 -4.50 6.28
N GLY A 312 -16.70 -4.63 5.49
CA GLY A 312 -15.98 -3.51 4.89
C GLY A 312 -16.82 -2.58 4.00
N LYS A 313 -18.02 -2.99 3.57
CA LYS A 313 -19.00 -2.13 2.87
C LYS A 313 -19.72 -1.14 3.80
N ALA A 314 -19.87 -1.48 5.08
CA ALA A 314 -20.55 -0.65 6.08
C ALA A 314 -19.69 0.48 6.64
N SER A 315 -18.35 0.43 6.50
CA SER A 315 -17.42 1.41 7.08
C SER A 315 -17.71 2.86 6.64
N ARG A 316 -17.85 3.11 5.33
CA ARG A 316 -18.18 4.46 4.81
C ARG A 316 -19.51 4.99 5.34
N GLN A 317 -20.49 4.12 5.57
CA GLN A 317 -21.79 4.50 6.13
C GLN A 317 -21.70 4.77 7.64
N ILE A 318 -20.75 4.14 8.34
CA ILE A 318 -20.48 4.39 9.76
C ILE A 318 -19.82 5.76 9.90
N ASP A 319 -18.80 6.07 9.12
CA ASP A 319 -18.11 7.37 9.17
C ASP A 319 -19.08 8.53 8.95
N ALA A 320 -19.96 8.43 7.94
CA ALA A 320 -20.97 9.44 7.67
C ALA A 320 -21.97 9.61 8.84
N ARG A 321 -22.34 8.51 9.51
CA ARG A 321 -23.24 8.55 10.68
C ARG A 321 -22.57 9.10 11.92
N VAL A 322 -21.30 8.76 12.14
CA VAL A 322 -20.47 9.32 13.22
C VAL A 322 -20.32 10.83 13.02
N ARG A 323 -19.92 11.28 11.83
CA ARG A 323 -19.82 12.73 11.50
C ARG A 323 -21.14 13.45 11.76
N LYS A 324 -22.26 12.91 11.26
CA LYS A 324 -23.60 13.47 11.50
C LYS A 324 -23.99 13.53 12.98
N ALA A 325 -23.51 12.58 13.80
CA ALA A 325 -23.75 12.61 15.25
C ALA A 325 -22.96 13.71 15.97
N LEU A 326 -21.83 14.14 15.40
CA LEU A 326 -20.95 15.18 15.96
C LEU A 326 -21.36 16.61 15.54
N ASP A 327 -22.09 16.78 14.44
CA ASP A 327 -22.53 18.10 13.93
C ASP A 327 -23.36 18.92 14.94
N GLY A 328 -23.98 18.27 15.93
CA GLY A 328 -24.82 18.92 16.93
C GLY A 328 -24.09 19.65 18.05
N PHE A 329 -22.76 19.53 18.16
CA PHE A 329 -21.97 20.10 19.25
C PHE A 329 -21.42 21.49 18.89
N VAL A 330 -22.00 22.53 19.50
CA VAL A 330 -21.56 23.92 19.32
C VAL A 330 -20.32 24.22 20.16
N GLY A 331 -19.34 24.93 19.58
CA GLY A 331 -18.13 25.35 20.28
C GLY A 331 -17.00 24.31 20.32
N ALA A 332 -17.19 23.19 19.62
CA ALA A 332 -16.17 22.17 19.39
C ALA A 332 -16.12 21.83 17.89
N SER A 333 -14.92 21.62 17.37
CA SER A 333 -14.70 21.11 16.01
C SER A 333 -14.21 19.68 16.07
N PHE A 334 -14.63 18.86 15.12
CA PHE A 334 -14.30 17.43 15.09
C PHE A 334 -13.54 17.08 13.80
N SER A 335 -12.57 16.18 13.89
CA SER A 335 -12.04 15.43 12.73
C SER A 335 -12.17 13.95 13.01
N VAL A 336 -12.59 13.19 11.99
CA VAL A 336 -12.79 11.74 12.07
C VAL A 336 -11.88 11.08 11.04
N SER A 337 -11.00 10.19 11.51
CA SER A 337 -10.10 9.41 10.67
C SER A 337 -9.84 8.03 11.29
N SER A 338 -9.30 7.10 10.51
CA SER A 338 -8.73 5.87 11.07
C SER A 338 -7.34 6.13 11.64
N PHE A 339 -6.85 5.27 12.53
CA PHE A 339 -5.57 5.48 13.20
C PHE A 339 -4.39 5.44 12.22
N LEU A 340 -4.28 4.43 11.34
CA LEU A 340 -3.20 4.38 10.35
C LEU A 340 -3.30 5.53 9.35
N THR A 341 -4.49 5.90 8.89
CA THR A 341 -4.66 7.05 7.98
C THR A 341 -4.19 8.34 8.64
N MET A 342 -4.52 8.55 9.92
CA MET A 342 -4.02 9.68 10.69
C MET A 342 -2.50 9.66 10.81
N ARG A 343 -1.90 8.55 11.23
CA ARG A 343 -0.44 8.44 11.39
C ARG A 343 0.31 8.60 10.07
N VAL A 344 -0.27 8.11 8.97
CA VAL A 344 0.23 8.35 7.60
C VAL A 344 0.20 9.83 7.28
N ASN A 345 -0.91 10.53 7.54
CA ASN A 345 -1.01 11.96 7.31
C ASN A 345 -0.01 12.75 8.16
N GLU A 346 0.09 12.47 9.46
CA GLU A 346 1.06 13.13 10.35
C GLU A 346 2.51 12.96 9.86
N THR A 347 2.83 11.76 9.36
CA THR A 347 4.17 11.48 8.80
C THR A 347 4.43 12.21 7.48
N LEU A 348 3.40 12.39 6.65
CA LEU A 348 3.53 12.99 5.31
C LEU A 348 3.39 14.50 5.28
N SER A 349 2.38 15.04 5.97
CA SER A 349 2.02 16.47 5.96
C SER A 349 2.48 17.22 7.21
N GLY A 350 2.94 16.50 8.25
CA GLY A 350 3.21 17.08 9.56
C GLY A 350 1.94 17.39 10.36
N SER A 351 0.77 17.00 9.85
CA SER A 351 -0.54 17.29 10.44
C SER A 351 -1.49 16.10 10.24
N SER A 352 -2.54 16.00 11.06
CA SER A 352 -3.52 14.91 10.96
C SER A 352 -4.43 14.99 9.72
N SER A 353 -4.39 16.10 8.98
CA SER A 353 -5.20 16.35 7.78
C SER A 353 -4.46 16.05 6.48
N ALA A 354 -5.21 15.74 5.42
CA ALA A 354 -4.65 15.38 4.10
C ALA A 354 -3.83 16.50 3.43
N VAL A 355 -4.19 17.77 3.70
CA VAL A 355 -3.51 18.96 3.18
C VAL A 355 -3.17 19.90 4.32
N ALA A 356 -1.91 20.33 4.38
CA ALA A 356 -1.40 21.38 5.24
C ALA A 356 -0.82 22.53 4.39
N ILE A 357 -1.16 23.76 4.76
CA ILE A 357 -0.67 24.99 4.14
C ILE A 357 0.08 25.75 5.22
N ASN A 358 1.40 25.70 5.15
CA ASN A 358 2.31 26.35 6.09
C ASN A 358 2.58 27.78 5.64
N ILE A 359 2.24 28.75 6.49
CA ILE A 359 2.49 30.17 6.25
C ILE A 359 3.66 30.56 7.13
N ILE A 360 4.79 30.87 6.51
CA ILE A 360 6.08 31.03 7.19
C ILE A 360 6.47 32.50 7.14
N GLY A 361 6.91 33.06 8.28
CA GLY A 361 7.32 34.45 8.42
C GLY A 361 7.64 34.82 9.87
N ASP A 362 8.14 36.03 10.11
CA ASP A 362 8.63 36.43 11.44
C ASP A 362 7.55 36.98 12.37
N ASP A 363 6.52 37.61 11.80
CA ASP A 363 5.44 38.29 12.54
C ASP A 363 4.21 37.39 12.69
N LEU A 364 3.97 36.92 13.91
CA LEU A 364 2.89 35.99 14.21
C LEU A 364 1.49 36.58 14.01
N ASP A 365 1.30 37.89 14.22
CA ASP A 365 -0.01 38.54 14.03
C ASP A 365 -0.35 38.60 12.55
N VAL A 366 0.65 38.90 11.71
CA VAL A 366 0.53 38.83 10.25
C VAL A 366 0.19 37.40 9.80
N LEU A 367 0.89 36.39 10.34
CA LEU A 367 0.63 34.99 10.00
C LEU A 367 -0.82 34.59 10.34
N ASP A 368 -1.35 34.99 11.49
CA ASP A 368 -2.73 34.69 11.89
C ASP A 368 -3.77 35.36 10.99
N ILE A 369 -3.53 36.61 10.60
CA ILE A 369 -4.41 37.33 9.67
C ILE A 369 -4.43 36.62 8.32
N GLN A 370 -3.26 36.23 7.80
CA GLN A 370 -3.17 35.51 6.53
C GLN A 370 -3.79 34.11 6.63
N ALA A 371 -3.60 33.40 7.74
CA ALA A 371 -4.22 32.10 7.98
C ALA A 371 -5.75 32.18 7.92
N ASN A 372 -6.35 33.17 8.61
CA ASN A 372 -7.79 33.40 8.56
C ASN A 372 -8.29 33.77 7.15
N ASN A 373 -7.50 34.52 6.38
CA ASN A 373 -7.83 34.82 4.98
C ASN A 373 -7.80 33.55 4.12
N ILE A 374 -6.79 32.70 4.29
CA ILE A 374 -6.66 31.42 3.60
C ILE A 374 -7.84 30.51 3.99
N VAL A 375 -8.17 30.37 5.27
CA VAL A 375 -9.32 29.57 5.73
C VAL A 375 -10.61 30.01 5.05
N ARG A 376 -10.92 31.32 5.04
CA ARG A 376 -12.14 31.84 4.38
C ARG A 376 -12.17 31.55 2.89
N MET A 377 -11.02 31.60 2.23
CA MET A 377 -10.89 31.31 0.80
C MET A 377 -11.03 29.80 0.52
N LEU A 378 -10.40 28.94 1.32
CA LEU A 378 -10.49 27.48 1.14
C LEU A 378 -11.93 26.97 1.29
N HIS A 379 -12.74 27.55 2.18
CA HIS A 379 -14.17 27.23 2.29
C HIS A 379 -14.97 27.45 1.00
N GLN A 380 -14.48 28.28 0.08
CA GLN A 380 -15.12 28.53 -1.21
C GLN A 380 -14.69 27.53 -2.29
N ILE A 381 -13.63 26.75 -2.05
CA ILE A 381 -13.15 25.73 -2.99
C ILE A 381 -13.97 24.46 -2.83
N HIS A 382 -14.51 23.98 -3.93
CA HIS A 382 -15.26 22.72 -3.95
C HIS A 382 -14.39 21.54 -3.48
N GLY A 383 -14.91 20.78 -2.52
CA GLY A 383 -14.25 19.61 -1.92
C GLY A 383 -13.51 19.87 -0.61
N ALA A 384 -13.40 21.14 -0.15
CA ALA A 384 -12.82 21.46 1.14
C ALA A 384 -13.72 21.01 2.30
N THR A 385 -13.16 20.25 3.23
CA THR A 385 -13.82 19.77 4.46
C THR A 385 -12.89 19.96 5.65
N ASP A 386 -13.46 20.13 6.85
CA ASP A 386 -12.72 20.25 8.12
C ASP A 386 -11.62 21.33 8.14
N VAL A 387 -11.78 22.42 7.35
CA VAL A 387 -10.77 23.49 7.21
C VAL A 387 -10.60 24.26 8.52
N ARG A 388 -9.37 24.29 9.07
CA ARG A 388 -9.08 24.97 10.33
C ARG A 388 -7.66 25.53 10.39
N ILE A 389 -7.43 26.41 11.35
CA ILE A 389 -6.09 26.83 11.77
C ILE A 389 -5.63 25.85 12.84
N GLU A 390 -4.40 25.35 12.74
CA GLU A 390 -3.87 24.35 13.66
C GLU A 390 -3.62 24.92 15.07
N ALA A 391 -3.09 26.14 15.16
CA ALA A 391 -2.90 26.86 16.41
C ALA A 391 -3.71 28.18 16.41
N PRO A 392 -5.03 28.14 16.69
CA PRO A 392 -5.85 29.35 16.74
C PRO A 392 -5.27 30.37 17.73
N PRO A 393 -5.25 31.67 17.39
CA PRO A 393 -4.75 32.70 18.30
C PRO A 393 -5.70 32.93 19.47
N GLY A 394 -5.13 33.24 20.63
CA GLY A 394 -5.85 33.69 21.82
C GLY A 394 -6.10 32.60 22.85
N VAL A 395 -5.40 32.68 23.97
CA VAL A 395 -5.72 32.01 25.23
C VAL A 395 -5.90 33.07 26.30
N PRO A 396 -6.99 33.05 27.08
CA PRO A 396 -7.13 33.95 28.23
C PRO A 396 -5.97 33.76 29.21
N GLU A 397 -5.23 34.83 29.45
CA GLU A 397 -4.09 34.88 30.36
C GLU A 397 -4.26 36.04 31.35
N LEU A 398 -3.76 35.85 32.56
CA LEU A 398 -3.63 36.93 33.53
C LEU A 398 -2.18 37.41 33.53
N ALA A 399 -1.92 38.57 32.94
CA ALA A 399 -0.58 39.14 32.88
C ALA A 399 -0.26 39.88 34.19
N ILE A 400 0.89 39.56 34.78
CA ILE A 400 1.45 40.24 35.95
C ILE A 400 2.74 40.94 35.52
N ARG A 401 2.67 42.24 35.23
CA ARG A 401 3.82 43.03 34.81
C ARG A 401 4.41 43.78 36.00
N LEU A 402 5.56 43.32 36.48
CA LEU A 402 6.26 43.97 37.59
C LEU A 402 6.71 45.38 37.20
N ARG A 403 6.54 46.35 38.11
CA ARG A 403 6.98 47.73 37.93
C ARG A 403 8.35 47.93 38.60
N PRO A 404 9.45 48.10 37.84
CA PRO A 404 10.80 48.13 38.42
C PRO A 404 11.01 49.22 39.48
N ALA A 405 10.43 50.41 39.26
CA ALA A 405 10.55 51.52 40.20
C ALA A 405 9.87 51.24 41.56
N ASP A 406 8.73 50.54 41.56
CA ASP A 406 8.05 50.18 42.81
C ASP A 406 8.78 49.04 43.53
N LEU A 407 9.31 48.07 42.78
CA LEU A 407 10.15 47.01 43.37
C LEU A 407 11.36 47.59 44.10
N GLU A 408 12.07 48.55 43.49
CA GLU A 408 13.21 49.23 44.11
C GLU A 408 12.79 50.00 45.36
N ARG A 409 11.69 50.75 45.30
CA ARG A 409 11.13 51.51 46.43
C ARG A 409 10.82 50.64 47.63
N TRP A 410 10.32 49.43 47.41
CA TRP A 410 9.95 48.49 48.48
C TRP A 410 11.07 47.49 48.82
N GLY A 411 12.23 47.59 48.18
CA GLY A 411 13.37 46.71 48.42
C GLY A 411 13.11 45.26 48.01
N LEU A 412 12.30 45.02 46.96
CA LEU A 412 11.93 43.70 46.47
C LEU A 412 12.74 43.34 45.21
N ARG A 413 13.25 42.11 45.13
CA ARG A 413 13.88 41.59 43.91
C ARG A 413 12.81 40.91 43.04
N SER A 414 12.87 41.13 41.72
CA SER A 414 11.94 40.52 40.77
C SER A 414 11.87 38.99 40.90
N ALA A 415 13.02 38.34 41.13
CA ALA A 415 13.09 36.89 41.31
C ALA A 415 12.31 36.38 42.55
N ASP A 416 12.31 37.14 43.65
CA ASP A 416 11.59 36.76 44.88
C ASP A 416 10.08 36.92 44.70
N VAL A 417 9.66 37.98 43.99
CA VAL A 417 8.24 38.21 43.65
C VAL A 417 7.74 37.12 42.69
N LEU A 418 8.49 36.83 41.63
CA LEU A 418 8.14 35.76 40.69
C LEU A 418 8.11 34.39 41.36
N ARG A 419 9.04 34.11 42.28
CA ARG A 419 9.01 32.88 43.09
C ARG A 419 7.76 32.83 43.97
N SER A 420 7.41 33.92 44.64
CA SER A 420 6.19 33.98 45.47
C SER A 420 4.94 33.71 44.64
N ILE A 421 4.85 34.26 43.43
CA ILE A 421 3.75 33.97 42.48
C ILE A 421 3.77 32.50 42.07
N HIS A 422 4.93 31.96 41.70
CA HIS A 422 5.07 30.55 41.31
C HIS A 422 4.64 29.61 42.45
N THR A 423 5.16 29.81 43.66
CA THR A 423 4.81 29.02 44.85
C THR A 423 3.33 29.17 45.18
N ALA A 424 2.72 30.35 45.00
CA ALA A 424 1.31 30.57 45.28
C ALA A 424 0.36 29.77 44.35
N TRP A 425 0.57 29.81 43.02
CA TRP A 425 -0.36 29.20 42.05
C TRP A 425 0.09 27.83 41.50
N GLN A 426 1.32 27.72 40.98
CA GLN A 426 1.86 26.47 40.44
C GLN A 426 2.31 25.52 41.56
N GLY A 427 2.73 26.08 42.69
CA GLY A 427 3.28 25.36 43.82
C GLY A 427 4.78 25.11 43.69
N GLU A 428 5.43 24.94 44.83
CA GLU A 428 6.86 24.64 44.89
C GLU A 428 7.08 23.31 45.62
N THR A 429 7.83 22.40 45.01
CA THR A 429 8.22 21.14 45.65
C THR A 429 9.28 21.44 46.70
N VAL A 430 8.90 21.33 47.97
CA VAL A 430 9.78 21.62 49.12
C VAL A 430 10.49 20.39 49.68
N GLY A 431 10.10 19.21 49.20
CA GLY A 431 10.72 17.94 49.60
C GLY A 431 10.08 16.75 48.90
N GLN A 432 10.58 15.57 49.23
CA GLN A 432 10.00 14.30 48.80
C GLN A 432 9.87 13.38 50.01
N ILE A 433 8.74 12.68 50.08
CA ILE A 433 8.56 11.57 51.01
C ILE A 433 8.68 10.27 50.24
N TYR A 434 9.28 9.26 50.86
CA TYR A 434 9.44 7.94 50.26
C TYR A 434 8.54 6.96 51.00
N GLU A 435 7.58 6.39 50.28
CA GLU A 435 6.77 5.29 50.78
C GLU A 435 7.12 4.03 49.99
N ARG A 436 7.82 3.11 50.66
CA ARG A 436 8.37 1.88 50.05
C ARG A 436 9.29 2.22 48.87
N SER A 437 8.87 1.89 47.65
CA SER A 437 9.62 2.13 46.41
C SER A 437 9.12 3.35 45.62
N ALA A 438 8.11 4.08 46.13
CA ALA A 438 7.55 5.25 45.48
C ALA A 438 8.00 6.54 46.18
N ALA A 439 8.35 7.55 45.39
CA ALA A 439 8.66 8.90 45.88
C ALA A 439 7.48 9.83 45.56
N PHE A 440 7.04 10.60 46.55
CA PHE A 440 5.98 11.59 46.40
C PHE A 440 6.52 12.98 46.71
N ASN A 441 6.24 13.93 45.81
CA ASN A 441 6.60 15.33 46.02
C ASN A 441 5.71 15.94 47.11
N VAL A 442 6.34 16.60 48.09
CA VAL A 442 5.65 17.48 49.03
C VAL A 442 5.69 18.88 48.44
N MET A 443 4.51 19.43 48.13
CA MET A 443 4.36 20.72 47.48
C MET A 443 3.68 21.72 48.41
N VAL A 444 4.22 22.95 48.47
CA VAL A 444 3.56 24.09 49.12
C VAL A 444 2.91 24.94 48.04
N ARG A 445 1.63 25.25 48.22
CA ARG A 445 0.83 26.13 47.36
C ARG A 445 -0.32 26.76 48.14
N LEU A 446 -0.94 27.82 47.61
CA LEU A 446 -2.17 28.37 48.20
C LEU A 446 -3.32 27.37 48.12
N ASP A 447 -4.28 27.51 49.04
CA ASP A 447 -5.52 26.74 49.03
C ASP A 447 -6.37 27.07 47.79
N ASP A 448 -7.29 26.18 47.43
CA ASP A 448 -8.08 26.30 46.19
C ASP A 448 -9.01 27.52 46.20
N ALA A 449 -9.54 27.93 47.35
CA ALA A 449 -10.44 29.09 47.44
C ALA A 449 -9.68 30.40 47.17
N SER A 450 -8.46 30.51 47.67
CA SER A 450 -7.58 31.67 47.42
C SER A 450 -7.10 31.75 45.97
N ARG A 451 -6.94 30.62 45.27
CA ARG A 451 -6.40 30.57 43.89
C ARG A 451 -7.45 30.81 42.79
N ASN A 452 -8.71 30.45 43.04
CA ASN A 452 -9.76 30.49 42.02
C ASN A 452 -10.42 31.87 41.84
N ASP A 453 -10.09 32.84 42.70
CA ASP A 453 -10.56 34.22 42.55
C ASP A 453 -9.50 35.09 41.86
N VAL A 454 -9.80 35.54 40.64
CA VAL A 454 -8.90 36.43 39.89
C VAL A 454 -8.68 37.76 40.61
N ALA A 455 -9.68 38.25 41.36
CA ALA A 455 -9.57 39.50 42.10
C ALA A 455 -8.61 39.38 43.30
N SER A 456 -8.39 38.17 43.84
CA SER A 456 -7.52 37.92 44.98
C SER A 456 -6.03 38.04 44.63
N VAL A 457 -5.66 37.85 43.35
CA VAL A 457 -4.27 37.81 42.87
C VAL A 457 -3.50 39.06 43.29
N GLY A 458 -4.12 40.24 43.20
CA GLY A 458 -3.50 41.51 43.58
C GLY A 458 -3.26 41.69 45.08
N PHE A 459 -3.88 40.88 45.92
CA PHE A 459 -3.74 40.92 47.38
C PHE A 459 -2.69 39.95 47.91
N LEU A 460 -2.00 39.20 47.04
CA LEU A 460 -0.90 38.31 47.46
C LEU A 460 0.13 39.10 48.29
N PRO A 461 0.36 38.73 49.57
CA PRO A 461 1.27 39.45 50.43
C PRO A 461 2.72 39.07 50.10
N LEU A 462 3.52 40.08 49.71
CA LEU A 462 4.96 39.93 49.44
C LEU A 462 5.75 40.41 50.66
N HIS A 463 6.69 39.58 51.11
CA HIS A 463 7.53 39.90 52.26
C HIS A 463 8.73 40.75 51.82
N THR A 464 8.87 41.95 52.38
CA THR A 464 9.99 42.86 52.10
C THR A 464 11.21 42.53 52.95
N VAL A 465 12.40 42.97 52.52
CA VAL A 465 13.65 42.83 53.31
C VAL A 465 13.55 43.54 54.66
N HIS A 466 12.69 44.55 54.76
CA HIS A 466 12.45 45.34 55.98
C HIS A 466 11.38 44.72 56.91
N GLY A 467 10.86 43.51 56.62
CA GLY A 467 9.89 42.81 57.47
C GLY A 467 8.43 43.23 57.31
N ASN A 468 8.13 44.15 56.39
CA ASN A 468 6.77 44.57 56.07
C ASN A 468 6.17 43.72 54.94
N TYR A 469 4.85 43.62 54.90
CA TYR A 469 4.13 42.99 53.80
C TYR A 469 3.56 44.03 52.84
N VAL A 470 3.75 43.79 51.55
CA VAL A 470 3.25 44.65 50.47
C VAL A 470 2.40 43.80 49.52
N PRO A 471 1.16 44.20 49.18
CA PRO A 471 0.33 43.43 48.26
C PRO A 471 0.90 43.51 46.82
N LEU A 472 0.78 42.44 46.05
CA LEU A 472 1.30 42.35 44.68
C LEU A 472 0.87 43.53 43.78
N ARG A 473 -0.36 44.01 43.88
CA ARG A 473 -0.86 45.16 43.11
C ARG A 473 -0.06 46.47 43.33
N ALA A 474 0.60 46.61 44.48
CA ALA A 474 1.41 47.79 44.78
C ALA A 474 2.74 47.80 44.00
N VAL A 475 3.16 46.66 43.45
CA VAL A 475 4.44 46.51 42.71
C VAL A 475 4.28 45.91 41.31
N ALA A 476 3.06 45.58 40.89
CA ALA A 476 2.78 44.98 39.58
C ALA A 476 1.46 45.49 38.99
N ASP A 477 1.42 45.60 37.66
CA ASP A 477 0.17 45.75 36.90
C ASP A 477 -0.41 44.35 36.66
N ILE A 478 -1.67 44.15 37.01
CA ILE A 478 -2.37 42.87 36.86
C ILE A 478 -3.57 43.12 35.96
N TYR A 479 -3.61 42.46 34.81
CA TYR A 479 -4.69 42.62 33.85
C TYR A 479 -4.89 41.35 33.02
N GLU A 480 -6.12 41.14 32.58
CA GLU A 480 -6.46 40.06 31.66
C GLU A 480 -6.01 40.42 30.24
N THR A 481 -5.44 39.46 29.54
CA THR A 481 -4.98 39.59 28.14
C THR A 481 -5.18 38.27 27.42
N ASN A 482 -5.04 38.28 26.09
CA ASN A 482 -5.00 37.05 25.30
C ASN A 482 -3.56 36.77 24.90
N GLY A 483 -3.04 35.62 25.35
CA GLY A 483 -1.76 35.09 24.91
C GLY A 483 -1.89 34.16 23.71
N ARG A 484 -0.77 33.54 23.33
CA ARG A 484 -0.70 32.55 22.25
C ARG A 484 -0.64 31.16 22.86
N TYR A 485 -1.60 30.30 22.50
CA TYR A 485 -1.61 28.90 22.94
C TYR A 485 -0.31 28.16 22.57
N GLN A 486 0.13 28.33 21.32
CA GLN A 486 1.24 27.58 20.74
C GLN A 486 1.93 28.44 19.69
N VAL A 487 3.27 28.34 19.61
CA VAL A 487 4.08 28.96 18.56
C VAL A 487 4.81 27.85 17.81
N SER A 488 4.31 27.51 16.63
CA SER A 488 4.87 26.46 15.79
C SER A 488 6.06 26.97 14.98
N HIS A 489 7.03 26.09 14.72
CA HIS A 489 8.21 26.40 13.93
C HIS A 489 8.46 25.32 12.87
N LEU A 490 8.84 25.71 11.66
CA LEU A 490 9.30 24.84 10.59
C LEU A 490 10.67 25.33 10.12
N GLY A 491 11.70 24.48 10.18
CA GLY A 491 13.06 24.88 9.81
C GLY A 491 13.60 26.06 10.64
N ALA A 492 13.26 26.11 11.93
CA ALA A 492 13.54 27.23 12.86
C ALA A 492 12.87 28.58 12.53
N GLN A 493 11.98 28.62 11.54
CA GLN A 493 11.16 29.80 11.24
C GLN A 493 9.77 29.63 11.83
N ARG A 494 9.16 30.71 12.31
CA ARG A 494 7.79 30.68 12.84
C ARG A 494 6.81 30.37 11.70
N THR A 495 5.84 29.51 11.99
CA THR A 495 4.84 29.09 11.00
C THR A 495 3.45 29.08 11.63
N GLN A 496 2.45 29.42 10.83
CA GLN A 496 1.05 29.18 11.11
C GLN A 496 0.50 28.23 10.04
N THR A 497 -0.13 27.15 10.47
CA THR A 497 -0.55 26.07 9.57
C THR A 497 -2.06 26.06 9.44
N VAL A 498 -2.53 26.07 8.19
CA VAL A 498 -3.94 25.88 7.84
C VAL A 498 -4.11 24.47 7.29
N THR A 499 -5.02 23.70 7.88
CA THR A 499 -5.25 22.30 7.52
C THR A 499 -6.60 22.14 6.86
N ALA A 500 -6.70 21.17 5.94
CA ALA A 500 -7.94 20.84 5.26
C ALA A 500 -7.96 19.35 4.86
N ASN A 501 -9.14 18.74 4.98
CA ASN A 501 -9.45 17.45 4.36
C ASN A 501 -10.13 17.69 3.02
N VAL A 502 -9.97 16.74 2.08
CA VAL A 502 -10.54 16.84 0.74
C VAL A 502 -11.50 15.68 0.53
N THR A 503 -12.75 15.99 0.18
CA THR A 503 -13.79 14.98 -0.08
C THR A 503 -14.40 15.20 -1.47
N GLY A 504 -14.67 14.11 -2.20
CA GLY A 504 -15.35 14.14 -3.50
C GLY A 504 -14.48 14.56 -4.69
N ARG A 505 -13.15 14.70 -4.51
CA ARG A 505 -12.16 14.95 -5.57
C ARG A 505 -10.75 14.60 -5.09
N SER A 506 -9.79 14.57 -6.01
CA SER A 506 -8.39 14.32 -5.65
C SER A 506 -7.75 15.48 -4.89
N ALA A 507 -6.97 15.16 -3.85
CA ALA A 507 -6.21 16.13 -3.07
C ALA A 507 -5.24 16.95 -3.94
N GLN A 508 -4.64 16.35 -4.97
CA GLN A 508 -3.75 17.05 -5.90
C GLN A 508 -4.47 18.16 -6.67
N SER A 509 -5.67 17.88 -7.20
CA SER A 509 -6.45 18.89 -7.91
C SER A 509 -6.88 20.03 -6.98
N PHE A 510 -7.21 19.71 -5.72
CA PHE A 510 -7.52 20.69 -4.70
C PHE A 510 -6.33 21.58 -4.34
N VAL A 511 -5.13 21.00 -4.15
CA VAL A 511 -3.91 21.76 -3.85
C VAL A 511 -3.55 22.70 -5.01
N GLN A 512 -3.75 22.27 -6.25
CA GLN A 512 -3.51 23.11 -7.42
C GLN A 512 -4.48 24.31 -7.45
N ASP A 513 -5.77 24.07 -7.25
CA ASP A 513 -6.78 25.13 -7.18
C ASP A 513 -6.49 26.11 -6.02
N ALA A 514 -6.14 25.57 -4.85
CA ALA A 514 -5.78 26.36 -3.67
C ALA A 514 -4.53 27.22 -3.92
N ARG A 515 -3.50 26.66 -4.56
CA ARG A 515 -2.27 27.39 -4.93
C ARG A 515 -2.59 28.55 -5.88
N THR A 516 -3.41 28.32 -6.90
CA THR A 516 -3.83 29.37 -7.84
C THR A 516 -4.69 30.43 -7.16
N ALA A 517 -5.61 30.02 -6.28
CA ALA A 517 -6.49 30.94 -5.56
C ALA A 517 -5.72 31.81 -4.55
N ILE A 518 -4.77 31.23 -3.81
CA ILE A 518 -3.90 31.96 -2.87
C ILE A 518 -3.05 32.98 -3.63
N ALA A 519 -2.39 32.54 -4.72
CA ALA A 519 -1.54 33.43 -5.51
C ALA A 519 -2.31 34.61 -6.15
N LYS A 520 -3.59 34.40 -6.50
CA LYS A 520 -4.42 35.44 -7.12
C LYS A 520 -5.06 36.40 -6.11
N ASN A 521 -5.56 35.88 -5.00
CA ASN A 521 -6.45 36.62 -4.09
C ASN A 521 -5.75 37.13 -2.81
N ILE A 522 -4.60 36.57 -2.44
CA ILE A 522 -3.93 36.87 -1.18
C ILE A 522 -2.55 37.48 -1.46
N LYS A 523 -2.37 38.73 -1.05
CA LYS A 523 -1.08 39.43 -1.13
C LYS A 523 -0.30 39.17 0.16
N LEU A 524 0.78 38.40 0.06
CA LEU A 524 1.67 38.12 1.18
C LEU A 524 2.66 39.28 1.39
N PRO A 525 2.87 39.74 2.65
CA PRO A 525 3.90 40.73 2.97
C PRO A 525 5.32 40.23 2.68
N LEU A 526 6.27 41.17 2.53
CA LEU A 526 7.69 40.85 2.37
C LEU A 526 8.19 39.99 3.55
N GLY A 527 8.91 38.91 3.24
CA GLY A 527 9.39 37.93 4.23
C GLY A 527 8.36 36.87 4.63
N THR A 528 7.13 36.90 4.10
CA THR A 528 6.13 35.84 4.30
C THR A 528 5.96 35.02 3.02
N TYR A 529 5.98 33.70 3.14
CA TYR A 529 5.72 32.79 2.02
C TYR A 529 4.88 31.60 2.45
N VAL A 530 4.26 30.95 1.47
CA VAL A 530 3.39 29.79 1.69
C VAL A 530 4.06 28.55 1.13
N GLN A 531 4.16 27.51 1.95
CA GLN A 531 4.58 26.18 1.58
C GLN A 531 3.40 25.23 1.73
N PHE A 532 3.07 24.50 0.66
CA PHE A 532 2.11 23.42 0.74
C PHE A 532 2.84 22.17 1.22
N THR A 533 2.17 21.36 2.03
CA THR A 533 2.65 20.05 2.43
C THR A 533 1.43 19.14 2.45
N SER A 534 1.42 18.13 1.59
CA SER A 534 0.24 17.27 1.45
C SER A 534 0.67 15.87 1.07
N ALA A 535 -0.18 14.90 1.41
CA ALA A 535 -0.05 13.55 0.88
C ALA A 535 0.00 13.54 -0.67
N ALA A 536 -0.68 14.50 -1.31
CA ALA A 536 -0.70 14.66 -2.76
C ALA A 536 0.65 15.05 -3.38
N GLU A 537 1.48 15.86 -2.70
CA GLU A 537 2.82 16.21 -3.19
C GLU A 537 3.76 15.00 -3.11
N ALA A 538 3.71 14.25 -2.00
CA ALA A 538 4.45 12.99 -1.83
C ALA A 538 4.00 11.91 -2.84
N GLU A 539 2.71 11.83 -3.12
CA GLU A 539 2.13 10.99 -4.16
C GLU A 539 2.64 11.37 -5.55
N SER A 540 2.59 12.66 -5.90
CA SER A 540 3.02 13.15 -7.22
C SER A 540 4.50 12.81 -7.48
N GLN A 541 5.35 13.00 -6.47
CA GLN A 541 6.76 12.60 -6.54
C GLN A 541 6.91 11.09 -6.71
N SER A 542 6.21 10.29 -5.89
CA SER A 542 6.26 8.82 -5.98
C SER A 542 5.78 8.31 -7.35
N ARG A 543 4.71 8.89 -7.90
CA ARG A 543 4.19 8.56 -9.25
C ARG A 543 5.23 8.90 -10.33
N LYS A 544 5.85 10.07 -10.27
CA LYS A 544 6.89 10.49 -11.23
C LYS A 544 8.09 9.54 -11.20
N GLU A 545 8.59 9.21 -10.00
CA GLU A 545 9.69 8.28 -9.84
C GLU A 545 9.33 6.87 -10.31
N LEU A 546 8.10 6.40 -10.01
CA LEU A 546 7.59 5.13 -10.54
C LEU A 546 7.61 5.12 -12.07
N PHE A 547 7.10 6.16 -12.73
CA PHE A 547 7.10 6.23 -14.20
C PHE A 547 8.52 6.19 -14.78
N ILE A 548 9.46 6.93 -14.19
CA ILE A 548 10.87 6.93 -14.64
C ILE A 548 11.49 5.55 -14.44
N ASN A 549 11.34 4.97 -13.25
CA ASN A 549 11.91 3.67 -12.92
C ASN A 549 11.28 2.54 -13.75
N SER A 550 9.96 2.56 -13.94
CA SER A 550 9.25 1.63 -14.83
C SER A 550 9.68 1.78 -16.29
N GLY A 551 9.98 3.00 -16.76
CA GLY A 551 10.55 3.22 -18.09
C GLY A 551 11.93 2.56 -18.25
N LEU A 552 12.81 2.70 -17.25
CA LEU A 552 14.11 2.04 -17.22
C LEU A 552 13.99 0.51 -17.17
N ALA A 553 13.09 -0.01 -16.34
CA ALA A 553 12.81 -1.45 -16.29
C ALA A 553 12.23 -1.98 -17.61
N ALA A 554 11.33 -1.23 -18.26
CA ALA A 554 10.81 -1.59 -19.57
C ALA A 554 11.93 -1.68 -20.62
N ILE A 555 12.89 -0.75 -20.62
CA ILE A 555 14.07 -0.82 -21.50
C ILE A 555 14.91 -2.06 -21.19
N ALA A 556 15.17 -2.36 -19.92
CA ALA A 556 15.92 -3.55 -19.52
C ALA A 556 15.21 -4.86 -19.94
N VAL A 557 13.89 -4.94 -19.76
CA VAL A 557 13.06 -6.05 -20.24
C VAL A 557 13.12 -6.15 -21.77
N MET A 558 13.00 -5.04 -22.49
CA MET A 558 13.10 -5.00 -23.95
C MET A 558 14.44 -5.55 -24.44
N ILE A 559 15.54 -5.16 -23.79
CA ILE A 559 16.88 -5.69 -24.09
C ILE A 559 16.91 -7.20 -23.85
N LEU A 560 16.44 -7.66 -22.70
CA LEU A 560 16.39 -9.09 -22.36
C LEU A 560 15.57 -9.91 -23.37
N LEU A 561 14.38 -9.42 -23.75
CA LEU A 561 13.52 -10.06 -24.74
C LEU A 561 14.12 -10.03 -26.14
N SER A 562 14.85 -8.98 -26.50
CA SER A 562 15.55 -8.91 -27.80
C SER A 562 16.64 -9.96 -27.91
N ILE A 563 17.32 -10.28 -26.79
CA ILE A 563 18.32 -11.35 -26.72
C ILE A 563 17.66 -12.72 -26.90
N ILE A 564 16.50 -12.95 -26.26
CA ILE A 564 15.78 -14.23 -26.36
C ILE A 564 15.23 -14.43 -27.77
N THR A 565 14.53 -13.43 -28.31
CA THR A 565 13.74 -13.59 -29.54
C THR A 565 14.55 -13.45 -30.83
N GLN A 566 15.80 -12.96 -30.73
CA GLN A 566 16.76 -12.71 -31.82
C GLN A 566 16.19 -11.92 -33.03
N GLY A 567 15.01 -11.30 -32.90
CA GLY A 567 14.29 -10.69 -34.00
C GLY A 567 13.17 -9.76 -33.54
N TRP A 568 13.11 -8.57 -34.13
CA TRP A 568 12.14 -7.53 -33.76
C TRP A 568 10.67 -7.95 -33.99
N ARG A 569 10.43 -8.85 -34.94
CA ARG A 569 9.08 -9.39 -35.24
C ARG A 569 8.56 -10.23 -34.08
N ASN A 570 9.38 -11.15 -33.59
CA ASN A 570 9.04 -12.03 -32.48
C ASN A 570 8.93 -11.23 -31.16
N LEU A 571 9.80 -10.22 -30.97
CA LEU A 571 9.66 -9.24 -29.89
C LEU A 571 8.31 -8.48 -29.96
N ALA A 572 7.93 -7.96 -31.13
CA ALA A 572 6.68 -7.25 -31.29
C ALA A 572 5.45 -8.14 -31.00
N LEU A 573 5.50 -9.42 -31.38
CA LEU A 573 4.44 -10.39 -31.05
C LEU A 573 4.23 -10.54 -29.55
N ILE A 574 5.31 -10.59 -28.77
CA ILE A 574 5.24 -10.63 -27.31
C ILE A 574 4.65 -9.33 -26.75
N LEU A 575 5.07 -8.18 -27.27
CA LEU A 575 4.61 -6.87 -26.80
C LEU A 575 3.14 -6.58 -27.10
N VAL A 576 2.56 -7.16 -28.15
CA VAL A 576 1.13 -6.99 -28.48
C VAL A 576 0.21 -7.56 -27.40
N ASN A 577 0.67 -8.51 -26.58
CA ASN A 577 -0.13 -9.05 -25.47
C ASN A 577 -0.33 -8.03 -24.33
N LEU A 578 0.61 -7.08 -24.17
CA LEU A 578 0.63 -6.15 -23.04
C LEU A 578 -0.63 -5.26 -22.99
N PRO A 579 -0.99 -4.49 -24.04
CA PRO A 579 -2.13 -3.59 -23.96
C PRO A 579 -3.46 -4.32 -23.67
N PHE A 580 -3.57 -5.58 -24.08
CA PHE A 580 -4.77 -6.38 -23.87
C PHE A 580 -4.87 -6.97 -22.45
N ALA A 581 -3.74 -7.31 -21.85
CA ALA A 581 -3.69 -7.67 -20.43
C ALA A 581 -4.18 -6.50 -19.56
N PHE A 582 -3.73 -5.27 -19.88
CA PHE A 582 -4.18 -4.05 -19.21
C PHE A 582 -5.70 -3.87 -19.25
N VAL A 583 -6.34 -4.17 -20.39
CA VAL A 583 -7.80 -4.06 -20.54
C VAL A 583 -8.54 -4.97 -19.56
N GLY A 584 -8.05 -6.20 -19.34
CA GLY A 584 -8.63 -7.12 -18.36
C GLY A 584 -8.53 -6.61 -16.94
N GLY A 585 -7.40 -6.00 -16.57
CA GLY A 585 -7.23 -5.36 -15.27
C GLY A 585 -8.16 -4.15 -15.07
N ILE A 586 -8.30 -3.30 -16.10
CA ILE A 586 -9.24 -2.15 -16.08
C ILE A 586 -10.67 -2.65 -15.90
N LEU A 587 -11.09 -3.67 -16.65
CA LEU A 587 -12.42 -4.26 -16.50
C LEU A 587 -12.64 -4.83 -15.10
N ALA A 588 -11.63 -5.46 -14.50
CA ALA A 588 -11.73 -5.97 -13.13
C ALA A 588 -11.90 -4.84 -12.10
N ILE A 589 -11.24 -3.70 -12.27
CA ILE A 589 -11.42 -2.52 -11.41
C ILE A 589 -12.87 -2.02 -11.49
N ILE A 590 -13.40 -1.89 -12.71
CA ILE A 590 -14.79 -1.42 -12.95
C ILE A 590 -15.81 -2.38 -12.34
N VAL A 591 -15.66 -3.68 -12.58
CA VAL A 591 -16.58 -4.71 -12.07
C VAL A 591 -16.51 -4.81 -10.54
N SER A 592 -15.32 -4.62 -9.96
CA SER A 592 -15.12 -4.67 -8.51
C SER A 592 -15.59 -3.39 -7.80
N GLY A 593 -15.80 -2.29 -8.54
CA GLY A 593 -16.11 -0.98 -7.97
C GLY A 593 -14.96 -0.40 -7.14
N THR A 594 -13.73 -0.83 -7.40
CA THR A 594 -12.51 -0.32 -6.74
C THR A 594 -11.98 0.90 -7.48
N THR A 595 -11.23 1.75 -6.78
CA THR A 595 -10.50 2.87 -7.42
C THR A 595 -9.12 2.41 -7.91
N LEU A 596 -8.51 3.20 -8.80
CA LEU A 596 -7.15 2.97 -9.26
C LEU A 596 -6.15 3.38 -8.17
N THR A 597 -5.73 2.38 -7.39
CA THR A 597 -4.77 2.54 -6.29
C THR A 597 -3.33 2.20 -6.66
N LEU A 598 -2.38 2.56 -5.78
CA LEU A 598 -0.99 2.11 -5.93
C LEU A 598 -0.89 0.57 -5.90
N GLY A 599 -1.71 -0.11 -5.09
CA GLY A 599 -1.84 -1.57 -5.11
C GLY A 599 -2.32 -2.11 -6.46
N ALA A 600 -3.35 -1.50 -7.05
CA ALA A 600 -3.80 -1.84 -8.40
C ALA A 600 -2.70 -1.61 -9.46
N THR A 601 -1.92 -0.52 -9.32
CA THR A 601 -0.79 -0.21 -10.20
C THR A 601 0.31 -1.26 -10.11
N VAL A 602 0.67 -1.68 -8.89
CA VAL A 602 1.59 -2.81 -8.69
C VAL A 602 1.01 -4.10 -9.26
N GLY A 603 -0.30 -4.31 -9.17
CA GLY A 603 -0.98 -5.44 -9.82
C GLY A 603 -0.82 -5.45 -11.34
N PHE A 604 -0.89 -4.29 -12.00
CA PHE A 604 -0.58 -4.18 -13.44
C PHE A 604 0.89 -4.50 -13.74
N VAL A 605 1.81 -4.08 -12.87
CA VAL A 605 3.24 -4.42 -12.97
C VAL A 605 3.44 -5.93 -12.85
N THR A 606 2.83 -6.58 -11.86
CA THR A 606 2.87 -8.04 -11.71
C THR A 606 2.28 -8.77 -12.91
N LEU A 607 1.11 -8.32 -13.36
CA LEU A 607 0.44 -8.84 -14.55
C LEU A 607 1.35 -8.73 -15.78
N PHE A 608 2.06 -7.61 -15.94
CA PHE A 608 3.01 -7.45 -17.03
C PHE A 608 4.09 -8.55 -17.03
N GLY A 609 4.70 -8.83 -15.87
CA GLY A 609 5.67 -9.91 -15.73
C GLY A 609 5.10 -11.28 -16.11
N ILE A 610 3.95 -11.66 -15.53
CA ILE A 610 3.35 -12.99 -15.75
C ILE A 610 2.94 -13.18 -17.22
N THR A 611 2.34 -12.15 -17.83
CA THR A 611 1.89 -12.21 -19.23
C THR A 611 3.05 -12.23 -20.22
N LEU A 612 4.14 -11.54 -19.88
CA LEU A 612 5.37 -11.58 -20.65
C LEU A 612 5.97 -12.99 -20.63
N ARG A 613 6.09 -13.61 -19.45
CA ARG A 613 6.56 -14.99 -19.29
C ARG A 613 5.75 -15.97 -20.11
N ASN A 614 4.42 -15.89 -20.04
CA ASN A 614 3.51 -16.75 -20.81
C ASN A 614 3.68 -16.59 -22.33
N SER A 615 3.92 -15.36 -22.81
CA SER A 615 4.18 -15.08 -24.23
C SER A 615 5.54 -15.62 -24.68
N VAL A 616 6.60 -15.42 -23.88
CA VAL A 616 7.96 -15.92 -24.15
C VAL A 616 7.96 -17.44 -24.28
N MET A 617 7.26 -18.16 -23.38
CA MET A 617 7.16 -19.61 -23.42
C MET A 617 6.44 -20.13 -24.68
N MET A 618 5.42 -19.42 -25.18
CA MET A 618 4.72 -19.79 -26.41
C MET A 618 5.63 -19.61 -27.64
N ILE A 619 6.29 -18.45 -27.74
CA ILE A 619 7.20 -18.13 -28.86
C ILE A 619 8.41 -19.05 -28.87
N SER A 620 9.02 -19.34 -27.71
CA SER A 620 10.16 -20.25 -27.61
C SER A 620 9.79 -21.69 -28.00
N HIS A 621 8.55 -22.14 -27.74
CA HIS A 621 8.09 -23.45 -28.22
C HIS A 621 7.91 -23.47 -29.74
N PHE A 622 7.45 -22.38 -30.36
CA PHE A 622 7.40 -22.25 -31.82
C PHE A 622 8.80 -22.31 -32.45
N GLU A 623 9.76 -21.61 -31.87
CA GLU A 623 11.16 -21.63 -32.29
C GLU A 623 11.76 -23.03 -32.17
N THR A 624 11.51 -23.72 -31.05
CA THR A 624 11.97 -25.11 -30.84
C THR A 624 11.41 -26.09 -31.88
N LEU A 625 10.14 -25.95 -32.26
CA LEU A 625 9.53 -26.81 -33.30
C LEU A 625 10.14 -26.59 -34.69
N VAL A 626 10.58 -25.38 -35.00
CA VAL A 626 11.22 -25.08 -36.28
C VAL A 626 12.70 -25.47 -36.27
N GLU A 627 13.45 -25.05 -35.26
CA GLU A 627 14.91 -25.21 -35.24
C GLU A 627 15.37 -26.61 -34.84
N ARG A 628 14.69 -27.25 -33.87
CA ARG A 628 15.11 -28.56 -33.34
C ARG A 628 14.35 -29.72 -33.96
N GLU A 629 13.07 -29.53 -34.28
CA GLU A 629 12.24 -30.57 -34.94
C GLU A 629 12.18 -30.42 -36.47
N HIS A 630 12.88 -29.43 -37.04
CA HIS A 630 12.99 -29.16 -38.48
C HIS A 630 11.64 -29.11 -39.21
N LEU A 631 10.61 -28.58 -38.53
CA LEU A 631 9.28 -28.38 -39.13
C LEU A 631 9.23 -27.07 -39.89
N THR A 632 8.62 -27.06 -41.07
CA THR A 632 8.42 -25.83 -41.83
C THR A 632 7.46 -24.90 -41.11
N TRP A 633 7.81 -23.60 -41.01
CA TRP A 633 6.93 -22.63 -40.38
C TRP A 633 5.65 -22.42 -41.20
N GLY A 634 4.50 -22.63 -40.56
CA GLY A 634 3.20 -22.55 -41.23
C GLY A 634 2.04 -22.79 -40.27
N VAL A 635 0.82 -22.77 -40.82
CA VAL A 635 -0.43 -22.96 -40.06
C VAL A 635 -0.43 -24.27 -39.28
N THR A 636 0.04 -25.37 -39.87
CA THR A 636 0.09 -26.70 -39.25
C THR A 636 1.03 -26.75 -38.05
N THR A 637 2.21 -26.16 -38.19
CA THR A 637 3.23 -26.09 -37.14
C THR A 637 2.77 -25.18 -35.99
N ALA A 638 2.16 -24.03 -36.30
CA ALA A 638 1.57 -23.16 -35.30
C ALA A 638 0.39 -23.82 -34.56
N LEU A 639 -0.46 -24.58 -35.25
CA LEU A 639 -1.56 -25.33 -34.63
C LEU A 639 -1.03 -26.42 -33.68
N ARG A 640 0.01 -27.16 -34.08
CA ARG A 640 0.68 -28.16 -33.24
C ARG A 640 1.32 -27.50 -32.01
N GLY A 641 2.09 -26.44 -32.19
CA GLY A 641 2.72 -25.73 -31.08
C GLY A 641 1.70 -25.13 -30.10
N ALA A 642 0.62 -24.55 -30.61
CA ALA A 642 -0.46 -24.03 -29.78
C ALA A 642 -1.18 -25.15 -29.01
N ARG A 643 -1.39 -26.32 -29.64
CA ARG A 643 -1.96 -27.50 -28.99
C ARG A 643 -1.06 -28.03 -27.88
N ASP A 644 0.25 -28.07 -28.08
CA ASP A 644 1.19 -28.54 -27.06
C ASP A 644 1.26 -27.62 -25.84
N ARG A 645 0.98 -26.33 -26.04
CA ARG A 645 1.06 -25.30 -24.98
C ARG A 645 -0.27 -25.00 -24.30
N VAL A 646 -1.41 -25.42 -24.86
CA VAL A 646 -2.72 -25.08 -24.27
C VAL A 646 -2.88 -25.62 -22.84
N VAL A 647 -2.46 -26.86 -22.59
CA VAL A 647 -2.59 -27.50 -21.27
C VAL A 647 -1.66 -26.82 -20.25
N PRO A 648 -0.35 -26.64 -20.53
CA PRO A 648 0.53 -25.83 -19.67
C PRO A 648 -0.01 -24.43 -19.39
N VAL A 649 -0.39 -23.67 -20.43
CA VAL A 649 -0.82 -22.27 -20.26
C VAL A 649 -2.14 -22.16 -19.48
N LEU A 650 -3.09 -23.06 -19.70
CA LEU A 650 -4.33 -23.10 -18.91
C LEU A 650 -4.05 -23.47 -17.45
N MET A 651 -3.18 -24.46 -17.23
CA MET A 651 -2.81 -24.90 -15.88
C MET A 651 -2.16 -23.77 -15.10
N THR A 652 -1.20 -23.06 -15.68
CA THR A 652 -0.46 -21.97 -15.00
C THR A 652 -1.36 -20.77 -14.77
N SER A 653 -2.18 -20.39 -15.75
CA SER A 653 -3.16 -19.32 -15.60
C SER A 653 -4.19 -19.65 -14.51
N LEU A 654 -4.66 -20.89 -14.43
CA LEU A 654 -5.65 -21.32 -13.44
C LEU A 654 -5.05 -21.46 -12.04
N VAL A 655 -3.82 -21.96 -11.92
CA VAL A 655 -3.05 -22.00 -10.67
C VAL A 655 -2.87 -20.58 -10.12
N THR A 656 -2.39 -19.65 -10.94
CA THR A 656 -2.23 -18.25 -10.50
C THR A 656 -3.56 -17.60 -10.18
N ALA A 657 -4.59 -17.83 -11.00
CA ALA A 657 -5.90 -17.27 -10.76
C ALA A 657 -6.55 -17.80 -9.46
N LEU A 658 -6.53 -19.10 -9.24
CA LEU A 658 -7.12 -19.69 -8.03
C LEU A 658 -6.25 -19.48 -6.78
N GLY A 659 -4.94 -19.32 -6.94
CA GLY A 659 -4.04 -18.91 -5.85
C GLY A 659 -4.34 -17.50 -5.34
N LEU A 660 -4.70 -16.58 -6.24
CA LEU A 660 -5.02 -15.18 -5.93
C LEU A 660 -6.50 -14.91 -5.65
N ALA A 661 -7.40 -15.79 -6.10
CA ALA A 661 -8.85 -15.62 -5.95
C ALA A 661 -9.29 -15.33 -4.50
N PRO A 662 -8.77 -15.99 -3.45
CA PRO A 662 -9.14 -15.69 -2.07
C PRO A 662 -8.84 -14.24 -1.65
N LEU A 663 -7.78 -13.63 -2.18
CA LEU A 663 -7.43 -12.24 -1.88
C LEU A 663 -8.37 -11.25 -2.58
N ALA A 664 -8.80 -11.57 -3.81
CA ALA A 664 -9.69 -10.71 -4.58
C ALA A 664 -11.16 -10.77 -4.11
N VAL A 665 -11.68 -11.95 -3.78
CA VAL A 665 -13.11 -12.11 -3.37
C VAL A 665 -13.41 -11.33 -2.08
N ASP A 666 -12.50 -11.42 -1.13
CA ASP A 666 -12.60 -10.80 0.19
C ASP A 666 -11.72 -9.53 0.27
N MET A 667 -11.63 -8.76 -0.83
CA MET A 667 -10.84 -7.51 -0.88
C MET A 667 -11.28 -6.46 0.16
N ASN A 668 -12.45 -6.66 0.77
CA ASN A 668 -12.99 -5.78 1.78
C ASN A 668 -12.63 -6.16 3.23
N ALA A 669 -11.93 -7.28 3.43
CA ALA A 669 -11.52 -7.72 4.75
C ALA A 669 -10.34 -6.88 5.30
N PRO A 670 -10.24 -6.70 6.62
CA PRO A 670 -9.11 -6.03 7.26
C PRO A 670 -7.77 -6.65 6.85
N GLY A 671 -6.83 -5.80 6.44
CA GLY A 671 -5.48 -6.21 6.00
C GLY A 671 -5.37 -6.59 4.53
N ARG A 672 -6.46 -6.53 3.75
CA ARG A 672 -6.48 -6.83 2.29
C ARG A 672 -6.74 -5.61 1.43
N GLU A 673 -6.67 -4.41 1.98
CA GLU A 673 -7.01 -3.16 1.30
C GLU A 673 -6.04 -2.85 0.15
N ILE A 674 -4.78 -3.27 0.29
CA ILE A 674 -3.74 -3.14 -0.75
C ILE A 674 -3.70 -4.37 -1.65
N GLU A 675 -3.71 -5.58 -1.05
CA GLU A 675 -3.58 -6.86 -1.77
C GLU A 675 -4.80 -7.24 -2.60
N GLY A 676 -6.00 -6.88 -2.15
CA GLY A 676 -7.26 -7.18 -2.82
C GLY A 676 -7.38 -6.53 -4.20
N PRO A 677 -7.26 -5.19 -4.32
CA PRO A 677 -7.27 -4.51 -5.62
C PRO A 677 -6.15 -5.00 -6.55
N MET A 678 -4.97 -5.28 -5.99
CA MET A 678 -3.86 -5.86 -6.74
C MET A 678 -4.21 -7.24 -7.32
N ALA A 679 -4.76 -8.14 -6.50
CA ALA A 679 -5.20 -9.47 -6.92
C ALA A 679 -6.33 -9.38 -7.97
N ALA A 680 -7.29 -8.47 -7.79
CA ALA A 680 -8.38 -8.27 -8.76
C ALA A 680 -7.85 -7.87 -10.15
N VAL A 681 -6.90 -6.93 -10.20
CA VAL A 681 -6.24 -6.53 -11.46
C VAL A 681 -5.50 -7.70 -12.11
N ILE A 682 -4.73 -8.45 -11.32
CA ILE A 682 -3.99 -9.62 -11.83
C ILE A 682 -4.98 -10.66 -12.38
N LEU A 683 -6.08 -10.97 -11.68
CA LEU A 683 -7.09 -11.93 -12.14
C LEU A 683 -7.74 -11.51 -13.45
N GLY A 684 -8.23 -10.27 -13.52
CA GLY A 684 -8.87 -9.74 -14.73
C GLY A 684 -7.92 -9.76 -15.93
N GLY A 685 -6.68 -9.33 -15.70
CA GLY A 685 -5.65 -9.31 -16.74
C GLY A 685 -5.16 -10.69 -17.17
N LEU A 686 -5.07 -11.65 -16.25
CA LEU A 686 -4.72 -13.03 -16.58
C LEU A 686 -5.80 -13.67 -17.45
N MET A 687 -7.08 -13.43 -17.14
CA MET A 687 -8.17 -13.95 -17.96
C MET A 687 -8.10 -13.43 -19.40
N THR A 688 -7.90 -12.12 -19.59
CA THR A 688 -7.78 -11.56 -20.95
C THR A 688 -6.49 -11.98 -21.63
N SER A 689 -5.35 -11.96 -20.94
CA SER A 689 -4.07 -12.36 -21.51
C SER A 689 -4.03 -13.85 -21.88
N MET A 690 -4.66 -14.73 -21.09
CA MET A 690 -4.79 -16.14 -21.41
C MET A 690 -5.56 -16.35 -22.73
N ILE A 691 -6.68 -15.64 -22.91
CA ILE A 691 -7.45 -15.68 -24.16
C ILE A 691 -6.59 -15.18 -25.33
N LEU A 692 -5.85 -14.09 -25.15
CA LEU A 692 -5.00 -13.55 -26.21
C LEU A 692 -3.86 -14.51 -26.57
N ASN A 693 -3.13 -15.00 -25.57
CA ASN A 693 -1.97 -15.86 -25.76
C ASN A 693 -2.33 -17.19 -26.43
N LEU A 694 -3.51 -17.74 -26.12
CA LEU A 694 -4.00 -18.96 -26.76
C LEU A 694 -4.59 -18.68 -28.15
N PHE A 695 -5.49 -17.72 -28.29
CA PHE A 695 -6.25 -17.59 -29.54
C PHE A 695 -5.63 -16.63 -30.56
N VAL A 696 -5.06 -15.52 -30.10
CA VAL A 696 -4.63 -14.42 -30.98
C VAL A 696 -3.14 -14.52 -31.30
N LEU A 697 -2.30 -14.87 -30.33
CA LEU A 697 -0.85 -14.94 -30.54
C LEU A 697 -0.47 -15.94 -31.65
N PRO A 698 -1.03 -17.17 -31.74
CA PRO A 698 -0.71 -18.08 -32.84
C PRO A 698 -1.15 -17.54 -34.21
N ILE A 699 -2.29 -16.82 -34.27
CA ILE A 699 -2.79 -16.20 -35.51
C ILE A 699 -1.85 -15.09 -35.96
N LEU A 700 -1.39 -14.25 -35.04
CA LEU A 700 -0.42 -13.20 -35.32
C LEU A 700 0.95 -13.78 -35.68
N ALA A 701 1.41 -14.82 -34.99
CA ALA A 701 2.67 -15.51 -35.25
C ALA A 701 2.71 -16.11 -36.66
N VAL A 702 1.64 -16.72 -37.14
CA VAL A 702 1.58 -17.24 -38.52
C VAL A 702 1.72 -16.12 -39.55
N LYS A 703 1.20 -14.93 -39.27
CA LYS A 703 1.17 -13.82 -40.22
C LYS A 703 2.43 -12.94 -40.19
N PHE A 704 3.01 -12.76 -39.00
CA PHE A 704 4.08 -11.79 -38.76
C PHE A 704 5.34 -12.39 -38.12
N GLY A 705 5.28 -13.60 -37.58
CA GLY A 705 6.42 -14.28 -36.98
C GLY A 705 7.47 -14.65 -38.02
N SER A 706 8.74 -14.52 -37.64
CA SER A 706 9.87 -15.03 -38.42
C SER A 706 10.57 -16.08 -37.59
N PHE A 707 10.33 -17.34 -37.95
CA PHE A 707 11.01 -18.51 -37.43
C PHE A 707 11.62 -19.19 -38.66
N SER A 708 12.64 -18.58 -39.26
CA SER A 708 13.35 -19.18 -40.40
C SER A 708 14.58 -19.91 -39.88
N GLU A 709 14.88 -21.07 -40.44
CA GLU A 709 16.28 -21.51 -40.50
C GLU A 709 17.06 -20.37 -41.16
N ASN A 710 18.03 -19.81 -40.44
CA ASN A 710 18.96 -18.86 -41.03
C ASN A 710 19.62 -19.53 -42.25
N GLU A 711 19.24 -19.10 -43.45
CA GLU A 711 20.16 -19.00 -44.59
C GLU A 711 21.24 -17.96 -44.26
N THR A 712 21.99 -18.16 -43.17
CA THR A 712 23.31 -17.55 -43.03
C THR A 712 24.24 -18.45 -43.81
N GLY A 713 24.54 -18.05 -45.04
CA GLY A 713 25.52 -18.68 -45.89
C GLY A 713 26.81 -18.94 -45.12
N VAL A 714 27.11 -20.21 -44.92
CA VAL A 714 28.48 -20.68 -44.76
C VAL A 714 29.06 -20.67 -46.18
N PRO A 715 30.06 -19.84 -46.50
CA PRO A 715 30.84 -20.09 -47.70
C PRO A 715 31.47 -21.46 -47.52
N GLU A 716 31.17 -22.36 -48.45
CA GLU A 716 31.72 -23.70 -48.56
C GLU A 716 33.22 -23.64 -48.95
N THR A 717 34.01 -22.86 -48.22
CA THR A 717 35.47 -22.73 -48.38
C THR A 717 36.07 -22.24 -47.07
N LEU A 718 36.23 -23.09 -46.06
CA LEU A 718 37.23 -22.93 -44.98
C LEU A 718 37.26 -24.13 -44.02
N PHE A 719 37.24 -25.35 -44.57
CA PHE A 719 37.89 -26.51 -43.96
C PHE A 719 38.72 -27.23 -45.03
N LYS A 720 39.84 -26.57 -45.38
CA LYS A 720 41.13 -27.21 -45.61
C LYS A 720 42.09 -26.66 -44.56
#